data_AF-A0A4S4L0I7-F1
#
_entry.id   AF-A0A4S4L0I7-F1
#
_cell.length_a   1.000
_cell.length_b   1.000
_cell.length_c   1.000
_cell.angle_alpha   90.00
_cell.angle_beta   90.00
_cell.angle_gamma   90.00
#
_symmetry.space_group_name_H-M   'P 1'
#
loop_
_entity.id
_entity.type
_entity.pdbx_description
1 polymer ?
#
loop_
_entity_poly.entity_id
_entity_poly.type
_entity_poly.pdbx_seq_one_letter_code
_entity_poly.pdbx_strand_id
1 'polypeptide(L)'
;MMARLPASAFLNAASLSASRRAASQSFRSAVRHASSSSSAAASESFLASRTAIASATLFTISSVAWYAHLYGSLPFIGEVHASSPAEDGLHPANWPFYHKSILNSFDHASIRRGYQVYREVCAACHSLDRIAWRNLVGVSHSVDEVKAMAEEVEYTDGPNDAGDMFQRPGKLSDYMPAPYANEEAARASNAGALPPDLSLIVKARHGNVDYIFSLLTGYVDPPAGVKILDGLNYNPYFPGGAIAMARVLFDDLVEFEDGTPATTSQMAKDVVTFLAWAAEPEHDQRKQYGMKAVILLSAMTAVSLHLKNPKIGVWTSVPEIAFRVLDWVAKCLGEMTDSNREDVQAELKKSYAEAVTPIATQAEILFSREDKPTFSKKKKAANKNNGYANALDPNDQAALNRRAERFQREHEIERQRTRGQGSSQVTHAHSNLINRIQNNSRSDSPSSWGNDVSEGSDRTLDWDKHAIIGTSQQVFKDYLRLTTEPDPKDIRPYRVLEKALIELKKRWRENNDYPWICNQFKSIRQDLTVQRIKNEFTVQVYEIHARMALEAADMVEYNQCQAMLKNLYELGIRGCNDEFTAYRILLLLHGMNRSELNLLVGRLTGKQKTQNAIRHALEVQRAMSTNNYHAFFEFYSNAPNMGAYIMDHFVSRERTKALMVMTKAYIQLPLTFIRDELAFDSTADVTSFLLQHETAFYQDPVATDDDKILNCRLAQVPLPQVYERMYRKAIIKGAI
;
A
#
# COMPACT_ATOMS: atom_id res chain seq x y z
N MET A 1 -59.33 -15.79 8.49
CA MET A 1 -60.22 -16.95 8.23
C MET A 1 -59.38 -18.11 7.71
N MET A 2 -59.83 -19.37 7.88
CA MET A 2 -59.27 -20.62 7.30
C MET A 2 -57.72 -20.79 7.39
N ALA A 3 -57.10 -21.44 8.39
CA ALA A 3 -57.29 -22.74 9.04
C ALA A 3 -56.80 -23.98 8.25
N ARG A 4 -55.85 -24.74 8.84
CA ARG A 4 -55.94 -26.20 9.10
C ARG A 4 -54.75 -26.77 9.90
N LEU A 5 -55.09 -27.58 10.92
CA LEU A 5 -54.27 -28.60 11.61
C LEU A 5 -54.43 -29.95 10.83
N PRO A 6 -53.66 -31.06 11.04
CA PRO A 6 -53.11 -31.65 12.29
C PRO A 6 -51.57 -31.91 12.25
N ALA A 7 -50.82 -32.34 13.29
CA ALA A 7 -51.06 -32.98 14.61
C ALA A 7 -50.95 -34.53 14.68
N SER A 8 -50.47 -35.02 15.84
CA SER A 8 -50.11 -36.43 16.20
C SER A 8 -48.78 -36.95 15.59
N ALA A 9 -48.00 -37.85 16.23
CA ALA A 9 -48.15 -38.51 17.54
C ALA A 9 -46.80 -39.02 18.13
N PHE A 10 -46.74 -39.27 19.46
CA PHE A 10 -46.01 -40.33 20.22
C PHE A 10 -44.57 -40.75 19.79
N LEU A 11 -43.54 -40.91 20.65
CA LEU A 11 -43.34 -41.04 22.11
C LEU A 11 -41.90 -40.51 22.43
N ASN A 12 -41.24 -40.61 23.60
CA ASN A 12 -41.42 -41.38 24.84
C ASN A 12 -40.91 -40.61 26.09
N ALA A 13 -40.80 -41.28 27.24
CA ALA A 13 -40.50 -40.75 28.57
C ALA A 13 -39.03 -40.84 29.06
N ALA A 14 -38.67 -39.94 29.99
CA ALA A 14 -37.87 -40.21 31.19
C ALA A 14 -38.28 -39.19 32.29
N SER A 15 -38.17 -39.52 33.57
CA SER A 15 -38.83 -38.79 34.67
C SER A 15 -37.93 -38.48 35.89
N LEU A 16 -38.54 -37.89 36.93
CA LEU A 16 -38.03 -37.48 38.25
C LEU A 16 -37.47 -36.04 38.33
N SER A 17 -37.78 -35.23 39.34
CA SER A 17 -38.88 -35.22 40.34
C SER A 17 -38.78 -33.90 41.12
N ALA A 18 -39.90 -33.21 41.39
CA ALA A 18 -39.86 -31.89 42.05
C ALA A 18 -40.67 -31.87 43.36
N SER A 19 -40.09 -31.25 44.40
CA SER A 19 -40.76 -30.91 45.65
C SER A 19 -40.74 -29.39 45.87
N ARG A 20 -41.93 -28.79 46.04
CA ARG A 20 -42.11 -27.44 46.56
C ARG A 20 -43.12 -27.49 47.71
N ARG A 21 -42.85 -26.74 48.78
CA ARG A 21 -43.90 -26.10 49.60
C ARG A 21 -43.34 -24.81 50.21
N ALA A 22 -44.19 -23.81 50.38
CA ALA A 22 -43.83 -22.49 50.84
C ALA A 22 -44.95 -21.90 51.70
N ALA A 23 -44.56 -21.17 52.74
CA ALA A 23 -45.38 -20.32 53.61
C ALA A 23 -44.41 -19.55 54.53
N SER A 24 -44.69 -18.38 55.08
CA SER A 24 -45.54 -17.24 54.68
C SER A 24 -45.23 -16.06 55.62
N GLN A 25 -45.51 -14.81 55.22
CA GLN A 25 -45.40 -13.63 56.10
C GLN A 25 -46.52 -13.67 57.19
N SER A 26 -46.63 -12.83 58.23
CA SER A 26 -46.08 -11.51 58.61
C SER A 26 -46.26 -11.34 60.16
N PHE A 27 -45.77 -10.35 60.94
CA PHE A 27 -46.06 -8.90 60.90
C PHE A 27 -45.37 -8.11 62.06
N ARG A 28 -45.16 -6.79 61.83
CA ARG A 28 -45.23 -5.64 62.79
C ARG A 28 -44.16 -5.38 63.90
N SER A 29 -43.46 -4.26 63.70
CA SER A 29 -43.39 -3.07 64.61
C SER A 29 -42.56 -3.06 65.91
N ALA A 30 -41.47 -2.27 65.89
CA ALA A 30 -41.04 -1.44 67.03
C ALA A 30 -40.21 -0.22 66.55
N VAL A 31 -40.35 0.93 67.22
CA VAL A 31 -39.50 2.14 67.04
C VAL A 31 -39.22 2.75 68.43
N ARG A 32 -37.95 3.04 68.74
CA ARG A 32 -37.53 3.94 69.84
C ARG A 32 -36.23 4.67 69.47
N HIS A 33 -35.99 5.80 70.13
CA HIS A 33 -34.81 6.66 70.00
C HIS A 33 -34.06 6.78 71.35
N ALA A 34 -32.95 7.54 71.36
CA ALA A 34 -32.06 7.84 72.48
C ALA A 34 -31.11 6.68 72.91
N SER A 35 -29.86 6.93 73.31
CA SER A 35 -29.07 8.19 73.33
C SER A 35 -27.56 7.91 73.36
N SER A 36 -26.76 8.98 73.22
CA SER A 36 -25.30 9.00 73.11
C SER A 36 -24.49 8.25 74.17
N SER A 37 -23.44 7.55 73.71
CA SER A 37 -22.15 7.47 74.42
C SER A 37 -21.01 7.42 73.37
N SER A 38 -19.81 7.87 73.74
CA SER A 38 -18.69 8.09 72.82
C SER A 38 -17.53 7.11 73.08
N SER A 39 -17.12 6.37 72.05
CA SER A 39 -15.82 5.70 72.00
C SER A 39 -15.30 5.71 70.55
N ALA A 40 -13.97 5.77 70.38
CA ALA A 40 -13.35 5.92 69.07
C ALA A 40 -13.08 4.57 68.41
N ALA A 41 -13.57 4.38 67.19
CA ALA A 41 -13.17 3.34 66.25
C ALA A 41 -13.33 3.86 64.81
N ALA A 42 -12.51 3.37 63.89
CA ALA A 42 -12.51 3.87 62.51
C ALA A 42 -13.75 3.43 61.72
N SER A 43 -14.40 4.37 61.04
CA SER A 43 -15.45 4.10 60.07
C SER A 43 -14.86 4.02 58.66
N GLU A 44 -14.63 2.82 58.14
CA GLU A 44 -14.26 2.63 56.73
C GLU A 44 -15.39 3.11 55.79
N SER A 45 -15.02 3.59 54.61
CA SER A 45 -15.98 4.07 53.62
C SER A 45 -16.65 2.91 52.88
N PHE A 46 -17.98 2.84 52.94
CA PHE A 46 -18.81 1.74 52.40
C PHE A 46 -18.84 1.64 50.85
N LEU A 47 -17.88 2.27 50.16
CA LEU A 47 -17.78 2.37 48.70
C LEU A 47 -16.56 1.62 48.11
N ALA A 48 -15.73 0.99 48.95
CA ALA A 48 -14.48 0.33 48.52
C ALA A 48 -14.60 -1.18 48.24
N SER A 49 -15.80 -1.78 48.25
CA SER A 49 -15.95 -3.21 47.93
C SER A 49 -15.94 -3.48 46.42
N ARG A 50 -15.07 -4.39 46.00
CA ARG A 50 -14.99 -4.91 44.61
C ARG A 50 -16.32 -5.51 44.14
N THR A 51 -17.18 -5.96 45.04
CA THR A 51 -18.52 -6.49 44.72
C THR A 51 -19.50 -5.42 44.24
N ALA A 52 -19.38 -4.18 44.73
CA ALA A 52 -20.27 -3.07 44.32
C ALA A 52 -19.95 -2.57 42.91
N ILE A 53 -18.66 -2.54 42.54
CA ILE A 53 -18.23 -2.24 41.18
C ILE A 53 -18.72 -3.34 40.23
N ALA A 54 -18.52 -4.61 40.59
CA ALA A 54 -18.97 -5.75 39.77
C ALA A 54 -20.49 -5.76 39.54
N SER A 55 -21.30 -5.48 40.58
CA SER A 55 -22.77 -5.42 40.42
C SER A 55 -23.22 -4.22 39.59
N ALA A 56 -22.60 -3.04 39.74
CA ALA A 56 -22.88 -1.88 38.91
C ALA A 56 -22.54 -2.13 37.44
N THR A 57 -21.38 -2.72 37.14
CA THR A 57 -20.97 -3.07 35.77
C THR A 57 -21.88 -4.12 35.14
N LEU A 58 -22.32 -5.13 35.90
CA LEU A 58 -23.30 -6.11 35.41
C LEU A 58 -24.67 -5.46 35.14
N PHE A 59 -25.10 -4.50 35.96
CA PHE A 59 -26.37 -3.80 35.78
C PHE A 59 -26.34 -2.86 34.55
N THR A 60 -25.24 -2.15 34.30
CA THR A 60 -25.12 -1.31 33.09
C THR A 60 -25.02 -2.15 31.82
N ILE A 61 -24.21 -3.22 31.80
CA ILE A 61 -24.11 -4.12 30.63
C ILE A 61 -25.46 -4.77 30.31
N SER A 62 -26.16 -5.29 31.33
CA SER A 62 -27.48 -5.90 31.11
C SER A 62 -28.54 -4.88 30.69
N SER A 63 -28.52 -3.65 31.23
CA SER A 63 -29.42 -2.57 30.79
C SER A 63 -29.18 -2.15 29.34
N VAL A 64 -27.92 -2.02 28.91
CA VAL A 64 -27.57 -1.69 27.52
C VAL A 64 -27.96 -2.83 26.57
N ALA A 65 -27.70 -4.08 26.95
CA ALA A 65 -28.10 -5.25 26.16
C ALA A 65 -29.63 -5.38 26.04
N TRP A 66 -30.37 -5.11 27.12
CA TRP A 66 -31.84 -5.09 27.12
C TRP A 66 -32.39 -3.98 26.23
N TYR A 67 -31.83 -2.77 26.32
CA TYR A 67 -32.25 -1.63 25.48
C TYR A 67 -31.98 -1.90 23.98
N ALA A 68 -30.80 -2.41 23.63
CA ALA A 68 -30.47 -2.79 22.26
C ALA A 68 -31.36 -3.94 21.74
N HIS A 69 -31.78 -4.87 22.61
CA HIS A 69 -32.71 -5.93 22.23
C HIS A 69 -34.14 -5.42 21.98
N LEU A 70 -34.59 -4.39 22.73
CA LEU A 70 -35.94 -3.84 22.61
C LEU A 70 -36.09 -2.80 21.47
N TYR A 71 -35.03 -2.03 21.19
CA TYR A 71 -35.08 -0.85 20.31
C TYR A 71 -34.10 -0.88 19.12
N GLY A 72 -33.20 -1.86 19.04
CA GLY A 72 -32.24 -1.98 17.93
C GLY A 72 -30.97 -1.15 18.13
N SER A 73 -30.60 -0.33 17.14
CA SER A 73 -29.32 0.39 17.12
C SER A 73 -29.22 1.42 18.26
N LEU A 74 -28.05 1.49 18.90
CA LEU A 74 -27.76 2.45 19.95
C LEU A 74 -27.38 3.80 19.30
N PRO A 75 -28.08 4.92 19.56
CA PRO A 75 -27.97 6.17 18.79
C PRO A 75 -26.65 6.95 18.98
N PHE A 76 -25.64 6.34 19.62
CA PHE A 76 -24.29 6.84 19.85
C PHE A 76 -23.20 5.89 19.32
N ILE A 77 -23.59 4.77 18.69
CA ILE A 77 -22.69 3.89 17.94
C ILE A 77 -23.14 3.94 16.48
N GLY A 78 -22.34 4.57 15.63
CA GLY A 78 -22.64 4.66 14.19
C GLY A 78 -22.73 3.27 13.55
N GLU A 79 -23.64 3.11 12.58
CA GLU A 79 -23.82 1.84 11.88
C GLU A 79 -22.57 1.51 11.07
N VAL A 80 -21.86 0.45 11.48
CA VAL A 80 -20.79 -0.15 10.69
C VAL A 80 -21.46 -1.01 9.61
N HIS A 81 -21.75 -0.39 8.47
CA HIS A 81 -22.09 -1.15 7.26
C HIS A 81 -20.92 -2.09 6.95
N ALA A 82 -21.19 -3.39 6.89
CA ALA A 82 -20.26 -4.35 6.33
C ALA A 82 -20.30 -4.21 4.80
N SER A 83 -19.13 -4.28 4.14
CA SER A 83 -19.00 -4.20 2.69
C SER A 83 -20.04 -5.09 2.01
N SER A 84 -20.98 -4.47 1.31
CA SER A 84 -22.09 -5.19 0.71
C SER A 84 -21.65 -5.82 -0.61
N PRO A 85 -22.22 -6.97 -1.03
CA PRO A 85 -21.94 -7.55 -2.35
C PRO A 85 -22.28 -6.64 -3.54
N ALA A 86 -23.00 -5.53 -3.32
CA ALA A 86 -23.24 -4.51 -4.32
C ALA A 86 -22.07 -3.50 -4.44
N GLU A 87 -21.28 -3.29 -3.37
CA GLU A 87 -20.12 -2.39 -3.40
C GLU A 87 -18.93 -3.04 -4.11
N ASP A 88 -18.60 -4.29 -3.79
CA ASP A 88 -17.55 -5.07 -4.48
C ASP A 88 -17.94 -5.47 -5.92
N GLY A 89 -19.24 -5.52 -6.22
CA GLY A 89 -19.80 -6.04 -7.46
C GLY A 89 -19.88 -7.57 -7.51
N LEU A 90 -20.77 -8.09 -8.36
CA LEU A 90 -20.91 -9.53 -8.58
C LEU A 90 -19.64 -10.09 -9.23
N HIS A 91 -19.04 -11.12 -8.62
CA HIS A 91 -17.89 -11.79 -9.22
C HIS A 91 -18.26 -12.44 -10.56
N PRO A 92 -17.46 -12.25 -11.63
CA PRO A 92 -17.73 -12.82 -12.95
C PRO A 92 -17.53 -14.34 -12.95
N ALA A 93 -18.24 -15.04 -13.83
CA ALA A 93 -18.06 -16.46 -14.05
C ALA A 93 -16.73 -16.75 -14.78
N ASN A 94 -16.10 -17.88 -14.50
CA ASN A 94 -14.87 -18.29 -15.21
C ASN A 94 -15.22 -18.85 -16.60
N TRP A 95 -15.23 -17.98 -17.62
CA TRP A 95 -15.58 -18.35 -18.98
C TRP A 95 -14.42 -19.09 -19.68
N PRO A 96 -14.69 -20.15 -20.47
CA PRO A 96 -13.65 -20.99 -21.08
C PRO A 96 -13.02 -20.36 -22.33
N PHE A 97 -12.51 -19.12 -22.22
CA PHE A 97 -11.74 -18.46 -23.28
C PHE A 97 -10.55 -19.34 -23.71
N TYR A 98 -10.43 -19.60 -25.01
CA TYR A 98 -9.44 -20.53 -25.58
C TYR A 98 -7.99 -20.22 -25.11
N HIS A 99 -7.64 -18.94 -25.08
CA HIS A 99 -6.33 -18.44 -24.69
C HIS A 99 -6.01 -18.54 -23.18
N LYS A 100 -6.94 -18.95 -22.32
CA LYS A 100 -6.66 -19.17 -20.88
C LYS A 100 -5.80 -20.40 -20.58
N SER A 101 -5.85 -21.42 -21.43
CA SER A 101 -5.00 -22.60 -21.30
C SER A 101 -3.52 -22.19 -21.37
N ILE A 102 -2.68 -22.81 -20.54
CA ILE A 102 -1.24 -22.50 -20.44
C ILE A 102 -0.54 -22.63 -21.81
N LEU A 103 -1.04 -23.51 -22.68
CA LEU A 103 -0.42 -23.85 -23.96
C LEU A 103 -1.07 -23.18 -25.18
N ASN A 104 -2.30 -22.68 -25.06
CA ASN A 104 -3.06 -22.19 -26.21
C ASN A 104 -2.68 -20.74 -26.54
N SER A 105 -2.55 -20.43 -27.83
CA SER A 105 -2.44 -19.06 -28.32
C SER A 105 -3.77 -18.30 -28.19
N PHE A 106 -3.78 -17.04 -28.61
CA PHE A 106 -5.00 -16.39 -29.05
C PHE A 106 -5.61 -17.05 -30.29
N ASP A 107 -6.90 -16.78 -30.49
CA ASP A 107 -7.63 -17.01 -31.74
C ASP A 107 -7.53 -15.72 -32.58
N HIS A 108 -6.73 -15.75 -33.64
CA HIS A 108 -6.43 -14.58 -34.46
C HIS A 108 -7.63 -14.11 -35.31
N ALA A 109 -8.57 -15.01 -35.64
CA ALA A 109 -9.81 -14.63 -36.32
C ALA A 109 -10.74 -13.89 -35.33
N SER A 110 -10.80 -14.35 -34.07
CA SER A 110 -11.47 -13.63 -32.99
C SER A 110 -10.81 -12.27 -32.67
N ILE A 111 -9.49 -12.13 -32.81
CA ILE A 111 -8.81 -10.81 -32.76
C ILE A 111 -9.24 -9.91 -33.93
N ARG A 112 -9.29 -10.41 -35.18
CA ARG A 112 -9.72 -9.62 -36.36
C ARG A 112 -11.16 -9.10 -36.18
N ARG A 113 -12.10 -10.00 -35.86
CA ARG A 113 -13.49 -9.63 -35.61
C ARG A 113 -13.67 -8.77 -34.35
N GLY A 114 -12.83 -8.96 -33.33
CA GLY A 114 -12.80 -8.10 -32.14
C GLY A 114 -12.29 -6.69 -32.40
N TYR A 115 -11.34 -6.52 -33.34
CA TYR A 115 -10.93 -5.20 -33.83
C TYR A 115 -12.06 -4.52 -34.60
N GLN A 116 -12.82 -5.26 -35.42
CA GLN A 116 -13.99 -4.71 -36.11
C GLN A 116 -15.02 -4.15 -35.12
N VAL A 117 -15.42 -4.93 -34.10
CA VAL A 117 -16.32 -4.47 -33.03
C VAL A 117 -15.73 -3.27 -32.27
N TYR A 118 -14.42 -3.26 -31.99
CA TYR A 118 -13.78 -2.09 -31.39
C TYR A 118 -13.92 -0.84 -32.28
N ARG A 119 -13.61 -0.95 -33.58
CA ARG A 119 -13.66 0.18 -34.53
C ARG A 119 -15.07 0.72 -34.72
N GLU A 120 -16.06 -0.16 -34.85
CA GLU A 120 -17.44 0.20 -35.20
C GLU A 120 -18.32 0.56 -33.98
N VAL A 121 -17.98 0.08 -32.78
CA VAL A 121 -18.80 0.32 -31.56
C VAL A 121 -18.03 1.09 -30.47
N CYS A 122 -16.76 0.77 -30.20
CA CYS A 122 -16.05 1.28 -29.03
C CYS A 122 -15.25 2.57 -29.30
N ALA A 123 -14.65 2.69 -30.49
CA ALA A 123 -13.70 3.74 -30.85
C ALA A 123 -14.30 5.16 -30.86
N ALA A 124 -15.63 5.29 -30.87
CA ALA A 124 -16.33 6.57 -30.74
C ALA A 124 -16.23 7.21 -29.34
N CYS A 125 -15.98 6.41 -28.30
CA CYS A 125 -15.89 6.88 -26.91
C CYS A 125 -14.63 6.42 -26.17
N HIS A 126 -13.98 5.34 -26.60
CA HIS A 126 -12.80 4.78 -25.94
C HIS A 126 -11.53 4.95 -26.78
N SER A 127 -10.44 5.39 -26.14
CA SER A 127 -9.11 5.37 -26.74
C SER A 127 -8.44 4.00 -26.63
N LEU A 128 -7.39 3.81 -27.45
CA LEU A 128 -6.51 2.64 -27.45
C LEU A 128 -5.04 3.10 -27.59
N ASP A 129 -4.66 4.08 -26.77
CA ASP A 129 -3.48 4.96 -26.93
C ASP A 129 -2.12 4.25 -27.00
N ARG A 130 -2.05 2.97 -26.61
CA ARG A 130 -0.81 2.18 -26.56
C ARG A 130 -0.66 1.23 -27.75
N ILE A 131 -1.69 1.09 -28.58
CA ILE A 131 -1.68 0.29 -29.80
C ILE A 131 -1.46 1.18 -31.01
N ALA A 132 -0.52 0.78 -31.86
CA ALA A 132 -0.25 1.42 -33.14
C ALA A 132 -0.66 0.51 -34.31
N TRP A 133 -0.90 1.10 -35.47
CA TRP A 133 -1.32 0.39 -36.68
C TRP A 133 -0.42 -0.83 -36.98
N ARG A 134 0.90 -0.65 -36.95
CA ARG A 134 1.92 -1.72 -37.08
C ARG A 134 1.72 -2.95 -36.18
N ASN A 135 0.98 -2.85 -35.07
CA ASN A 135 0.75 -3.98 -34.16
C ASN A 135 -0.27 -4.98 -34.72
N LEU A 136 -1.20 -4.54 -35.59
CA LEU A 136 -2.18 -5.45 -36.24
C LEU A 136 -1.56 -6.28 -37.37
N VAL A 137 -0.47 -5.78 -37.96
CA VAL A 137 0.23 -6.37 -39.11
C VAL A 137 0.80 -7.73 -38.76
N GLY A 138 0.35 -8.77 -39.46
CA GLY A 138 0.77 -10.16 -39.20
C GLY A 138 0.18 -10.76 -37.91
N VAL A 139 -0.73 -10.06 -37.24
CA VAL A 139 -1.52 -10.58 -36.11
C VAL A 139 -2.95 -10.89 -36.56
N SER A 140 -3.65 -9.89 -37.10
CA SER A 140 -5.07 -9.99 -37.50
C SER A 140 -5.35 -9.46 -38.90
N HIS A 141 -4.40 -8.71 -39.46
CA HIS A 141 -4.52 -8.06 -40.76
C HIS A 141 -3.16 -8.10 -41.50
N SER A 142 -3.22 -7.97 -42.82
CA SER A 142 -2.04 -7.85 -43.70
C SER A 142 -1.41 -6.45 -43.64
N VAL A 143 -0.24 -6.26 -44.26
CA VAL A 143 0.41 -4.94 -44.35
C VAL A 143 -0.49 -3.93 -45.05
N ASP A 144 -1.11 -4.33 -46.17
CA ASP A 144 -1.86 -3.44 -47.05
C ASP A 144 -3.25 -3.10 -46.48
N GLU A 145 -3.91 -4.06 -45.81
CA GLU A 145 -5.15 -3.81 -45.06
C GLU A 145 -4.95 -2.76 -43.97
N VAL A 146 -3.93 -2.96 -43.12
CA VAL A 146 -3.62 -2.01 -42.02
C VAL A 146 -3.19 -0.65 -42.56
N LYS A 147 -2.47 -0.64 -43.69
CA LYS A 147 -2.08 0.61 -44.35
C LYS A 147 -3.32 1.38 -44.83
N ALA A 148 -4.25 0.72 -45.52
CA ALA A 148 -5.50 1.34 -45.97
C ALA A 148 -6.31 1.91 -44.78
N MET A 149 -6.49 1.13 -43.71
CA MET A 149 -7.20 1.59 -42.50
C MET A 149 -6.48 2.73 -41.75
N ALA A 150 -5.15 2.85 -41.88
CA ALA A 150 -4.42 4.00 -41.36
C ALA A 150 -4.58 5.25 -42.25
N GLU A 151 -4.63 5.07 -43.57
CA GLU A 151 -4.83 6.15 -44.54
C GLU A 151 -6.27 6.73 -44.52
N GLU A 152 -7.25 6.00 -43.95
CA GLU A 152 -8.60 6.48 -43.62
C GLU A 152 -8.64 7.58 -42.53
N VAL A 153 -7.57 7.77 -41.76
CA VAL A 153 -7.54 8.63 -40.56
C VAL A 153 -6.52 9.76 -40.73
N GLU A 154 -6.92 11.00 -40.43
CA GLU A 154 -6.01 12.15 -40.45
C GLU A 154 -5.24 12.31 -39.12
N TYR A 155 -3.96 12.69 -39.23
CA TYR A 155 -3.06 12.96 -38.12
C TYR A 155 -2.32 14.28 -38.30
N THR A 156 -2.27 15.08 -37.24
CA THR A 156 -1.48 16.31 -37.18
C THR A 156 0.02 15.98 -37.19
N ASP A 157 0.75 16.54 -38.14
CA ASP A 157 2.22 16.42 -38.28
C ASP A 157 2.85 17.80 -38.57
N GLY A 158 4.18 17.89 -38.56
CA GLY A 158 4.94 19.13 -38.76
C GLY A 158 5.70 19.60 -37.50
N PRO A 159 6.10 20.89 -37.44
CA PRO A 159 5.77 21.95 -38.40
C PRO A 159 6.38 21.77 -39.79
N ASN A 160 5.80 22.44 -40.78
CA ASN A 160 6.36 22.58 -42.14
C ASN A 160 7.42 23.70 -42.21
N ASP A 161 7.97 23.97 -43.41
CA ASP A 161 8.99 25.01 -43.64
C ASP A 161 8.53 26.45 -43.32
N ALA A 162 7.22 26.70 -43.18
CA ALA A 162 6.65 27.98 -42.76
C ALA A 162 6.44 28.08 -41.24
N GLY A 163 6.55 26.98 -40.51
CA GLY A 163 6.29 26.88 -39.06
C GLY A 163 4.90 26.34 -38.69
N ASP A 164 4.05 26.01 -39.68
CA ASP A 164 2.67 25.57 -39.45
C ASP A 164 2.55 24.04 -39.31
N MET A 165 1.66 23.60 -38.41
CA MET A 165 1.23 22.19 -38.33
C MET A 165 0.20 21.89 -39.43
N PHE A 166 0.23 20.67 -39.98
CA PHE A 166 -0.66 20.25 -41.06
C PHE A 166 -1.28 18.87 -40.79
N GLN A 167 -2.40 18.56 -41.45
CA GLN A 167 -2.99 17.21 -41.45
C GLN A 167 -2.40 16.35 -42.56
N ARG A 168 -2.23 15.06 -42.29
CA ARG A 168 -1.86 14.03 -43.27
C ARG A 168 -2.62 12.73 -43.03
N PRO A 169 -2.77 11.85 -44.03
CA PRO A 169 -3.21 10.47 -43.78
C PRO A 169 -2.27 9.75 -42.80
N GLY A 170 -2.82 8.81 -42.04
CA GLY A 170 -2.09 7.96 -41.11
C GLY A 170 -1.11 7.02 -41.79
N LYS A 171 -0.12 6.57 -41.03
CA LYS A 171 0.90 5.60 -41.45
C LYS A 171 1.10 4.53 -40.38
N LEU A 172 1.68 3.39 -40.74
CA LEU A 172 1.84 2.24 -39.83
C LEU A 172 2.56 2.56 -38.50
N SER A 173 3.35 3.65 -38.43
CA SER A 173 4.00 4.10 -37.19
C SER A 173 3.08 4.79 -36.19
N ASP A 174 1.90 5.22 -36.59
CA ASP A 174 1.02 6.04 -35.76
C ASP A 174 0.17 5.19 -34.80
N TYR A 175 -0.22 5.81 -33.68
CA TYR A 175 -1.10 5.22 -32.67
C TYR A 175 -2.58 5.34 -33.08
N MET A 176 -3.43 4.45 -32.58
CA MET A 176 -4.88 4.53 -32.82
C MET A 176 -5.41 5.93 -32.44
N PRO A 177 -6.33 6.51 -33.23
CA PRO A 177 -6.85 7.85 -32.94
C PRO A 177 -7.62 7.88 -31.62
N ALA A 178 -7.46 8.97 -30.87
CA ALA A 178 -8.24 9.20 -29.66
C ALA A 178 -9.59 9.87 -30.03
N PRO A 179 -10.73 9.42 -29.46
CA PRO A 179 -12.04 10.01 -29.74
C PRO A 179 -12.22 11.45 -29.22
N TYR A 180 -11.40 11.87 -28.26
CA TYR A 180 -11.46 13.17 -27.61
C TYR A 180 -10.06 13.78 -27.49
N ALA A 181 -9.97 15.10 -27.63
CA ALA A 181 -8.69 15.82 -27.54
C ALA A 181 -8.11 15.90 -26.11
N ASN A 182 -8.95 15.75 -25.07
CA ASN A 182 -8.56 15.78 -23.66
C ASN A 182 -9.64 15.13 -22.76
N GLU A 183 -9.33 14.97 -21.46
CA GLU A 183 -10.27 14.40 -20.48
C GLU A 183 -11.52 15.27 -20.30
N GLU A 184 -11.40 16.59 -20.41
CA GLU A 184 -12.49 17.55 -20.23
C GLU A 184 -13.56 17.37 -21.32
N ALA A 185 -13.16 17.25 -22.58
CA ALA A 185 -14.06 16.96 -23.69
C ALA A 185 -14.71 15.58 -23.53
N ALA A 186 -13.92 14.56 -23.17
CA ALA A 186 -14.45 13.21 -22.91
C ALA A 186 -15.53 13.21 -21.82
N ARG A 187 -15.32 13.93 -20.72
CA ARG A 187 -16.29 14.09 -19.62
C ARG A 187 -17.50 14.90 -20.03
N ALA A 188 -17.33 15.99 -20.79
CA ALA A 188 -18.44 16.79 -21.30
C ALA A 188 -19.36 15.98 -22.20
N SER A 189 -18.81 15.11 -23.06
CA SER A 189 -19.57 14.21 -23.93
C SER A 189 -20.23 13.03 -23.21
N ASN A 190 -19.74 12.63 -22.03
CA ASN A 190 -20.19 11.43 -21.31
C ASN A 190 -20.73 11.76 -19.89
N ALA A 191 -21.51 12.83 -19.76
CA ALA A 191 -22.21 13.21 -18.52
C ALA A 191 -21.31 13.30 -17.25
N GLY A 192 -20.06 13.74 -17.41
CA GLY A 192 -19.06 13.88 -16.35
C GLY A 192 -18.20 12.63 -16.11
N ALA A 193 -18.62 11.46 -16.62
CA ALA A 193 -17.82 10.24 -16.59
C ALA A 193 -16.71 10.29 -17.65
N LEU A 194 -15.56 9.67 -17.35
CA LEU A 194 -14.47 9.51 -18.30
C LEU A 194 -14.42 8.05 -18.78
N PRO A 195 -14.64 7.78 -20.07
CA PRO A 195 -14.35 6.47 -20.65
C PRO A 195 -12.85 6.15 -20.50
N PRO A 196 -12.46 5.00 -19.91
CA PRO A 196 -11.06 4.63 -19.78
C PRO A 196 -10.46 4.16 -21.12
N ASP A 197 -9.17 4.45 -21.32
CA ASP A 197 -8.31 3.76 -22.33
C ASP A 197 -8.46 2.25 -22.19
N LEU A 198 -8.74 1.57 -23.30
CA LEU A 198 -8.95 0.13 -23.31
C LEU A 198 -7.63 -0.66 -23.48
N SER A 199 -6.51 -0.02 -23.78
CA SER A 199 -5.24 -0.70 -24.13
C SER A 199 -4.76 -1.69 -23.07
N LEU A 200 -5.06 -1.43 -21.79
CA LEU A 200 -4.66 -2.28 -20.66
C LEU A 200 -5.85 -2.73 -19.80
N ILE A 201 -7.11 -2.51 -20.23
CA ILE A 201 -8.28 -2.66 -19.36
C ILE A 201 -8.46 -4.10 -18.81
N VAL A 202 -8.11 -5.10 -19.63
CA VAL A 202 -8.13 -6.53 -19.27
C VAL A 202 -7.11 -6.89 -18.17
N LYS A 203 -6.09 -6.06 -17.96
CA LYS A 203 -5.09 -6.22 -16.86
C LYS A 203 -5.32 -5.25 -15.71
N ALA A 204 -6.04 -4.16 -15.97
CA ALA A 204 -6.39 -3.13 -14.99
C ALA A 204 -7.69 -3.44 -14.21
N ARG A 205 -8.27 -4.65 -14.34
CA ARG A 205 -9.49 -5.09 -13.64
C ARG A 205 -9.35 -6.53 -13.16
N HIS A 206 -9.83 -6.81 -11.94
CA HIS A 206 -9.89 -8.17 -11.41
C HIS A 206 -10.87 -9.03 -12.22
N GLY A 207 -10.57 -10.31 -12.41
CA GLY A 207 -11.32 -11.21 -13.30
C GLY A 207 -10.90 -11.12 -14.78
N ASN A 208 -10.09 -10.13 -15.15
CA ASN A 208 -9.51 -9.98 -16.49
C ASN A 208 -10.60 -10.05 -17.60
N VAL A 209 -10.45 -10.99 -18.55
CA VAL A 209 -11.40 -11.23 -19.65
C VAL A 209 -12.81 -11.61 -19.17
N ASP A 210 -12.92 -12.30 -18.02
CA ASP A 210 -14.23 -12.70 -17.49
C ASP A 210 -15.03 -11.48 -17.04
N TYR A 211 -14.35 -10.52 -16.40
CA TYR A 211 -14.98 -9.28 -15.95
C TYR A 211 -15.49 -8.45 -17.13
N ILE A 212 -14.66 -8.23 -18.16
CA ILE A 212 -15.08 -7.42 -19.32
C ILE A 212 -16.21 -8.11 -20.09
N PHE A 213 -16.16 -9.44 -20.26
CA PHE A 213 -17.23 -10.20 -20.92
C PHE A 213 -18.54 -10.13 -20.12
N SER A 214 -18.51 -10.50 -18.83
CA SER A 214 -19.68 -10.44 -17.96
C SER A 214 -20.23 -9.03 -17.78
N LEU A 215 -19.38 -7.98 -17.83
CA LEU A 215 -19.83 -6.58 -17.84
C LEU A 215 -20.62 -6.28 -19.12
N LEU A 216 -20.06 -6.55 -20.29
CA LEU A 216 -20.69 -6.27 -21.59
C LEU A 216 -22.01 -7.03 -21.78
N THR A 217 -22.09 -8.30 -21.36
CA THR A 217 -23.32 -9.11 -21.44
C THR A 217 -24.20 -9.03 -20.18
N GLY A 218 -23.85 -8.17 -19.21
CA GLY A 218 -24.44 -8.18 -17.86
C GLY A 218 -25.56 -7.17 -17.61
N TYR A 219 -25.87 -6.32 -18.57
CA TYR A 219 -26.90 -5.28 -18.44
C TYR A 219 -28.30 -5.88 -18.26
N VAL A 220 -28.93 -5.53 -17.14
CA VAL A 220 -30.29 -5.94 -16.75
C VAL A 220 -30.99 -4.78 -16.04
N ASP A 221 -32.32 -4.82 -15.95
CA ASP A 221 -33.08 -3.82 -15.18
C ASP A 221 -32.70 -3.83 -13.69
N PRO A 222 -32.73 -2.67 -13.00
CA PRO A 222 -32.41 -2.59 -11.58
C PRO A 222 -33.40 -3.43 -10.73
N PRO A 223 -32.92 -4.32 -9.84
CA PRO A 223 -33.78 -5.16 -9.03
C PRO A 223 -34.57 -4.34 -8.01
N ALA A 224 -35.75 -4.86 -7.62
CA ALA A 224 -36.69 -4.15 -6.76
C ALA A 224 -36.05 -3.61 -5.46
N GLY A 225 -36.06 -2.28 -5.31
CA GLY A 225 -35.45 -1.56 -4.20
C GLY A 225 -34.19 -0.77 -4.58
N VAL A 226 -33.49 -1.14 -5.65
CA VAL A 226 -32.36 -0.37 -6.18
C VAL A 226 -32.89 0.83 -6.98
N LYS A 227 -32.43 2.03 -6.62
CA LYS A 227 -32.65 3.25 -7.40
C LYS A 227 -31.33 3.69 -8.03
N ILE A 228 -31.35 3.88 -9.34
CA ILE A 228 -30.23 4.41 -10.12
C ILE A 228 -30.47 5.90 -10.37
N LEU A 229 -29.41 6.70 -10.42
CA LEU A 229 -29.50 8.13 -10.73
C LEU A 229 -29.68 8.34 -12.24
N ASP A 230 -30.39 9.40 -12.62
CA ASP A 230 -30.60 9.74 -14.02
C ASP A 230 -29.25 9.90 -14.76
N GLY A 231 -29.12 9.23 -15.91
CA GLY A 231 -27.87 9.15 -16.67
C GLY A 231 -26.94 7.98 -16.31
N LEU A 232 -27.24 7.21 -15.26
CA LEU A 232 -26.57 5.94 -14.95
C LEU A 232 -27.44 4.74 -15.34
N ASN A 233 -26.80 3.60 -15.57
CA ASN A 233 -27.41 2.31 -15.93
C ASN A 233 -27.12 1.28 -14.83
N TYR A 234 -27.95 0.23 -14.70
CA TYR A 234 -27.65 -0.87 -13.78
C TYR A 234 -26.81 -1.96 -14.46
N ASN A 235 -25.76 -2.42 -13.77
CA ASN A 235 -25.02 -3.61 -14.15
C ASN A 235 -24.46 -4.30 -12.88
N PRO A 236 -24.88 -5.53 -12.54
CA PRO A 236 -24.53 -6.17 -11.28
C PRO A 236 -23.03 -6.51 -11.17
N TYR A 237 -22.29 -6.61 -12.28
CA TYR A 237 -20.85 -6.88 -12.26
C TYR A 237 -20.01 -5.61 -12.02
N PHE A 238 -20.59 -4.42 -12.17
CA PHE A 238 -19.88 -3.17 -11.90
C PHE A 238 -19.87 -2.88 -10.38
N PRO A 239 -18.73 -2.52 -9.77
CA PRO A 239 -18.68 -2.11 -8.36
C PRO A 239 -19.61 -0.92 -8.07
N GLY A 240 -20.48 -1.06 -7.07
CA GLY A 240 -21.56 -0.11 -6.77
C GLY A 240 -22.84 -0.29 -7.61
N GLY A 241 -22.85 -1.20 -8.59
CA GLY A 241 -24.00 -1.56 -9.43
C GLY A 241 -24.47 -0.51 -10.45
N ALA A 242 -24.11 0.76 -10.28
CA ALA A 242 -24.49 1.87 -11.16
C ALA A 242 -23.33 2.31 -12.06
N ILE A 243 -23.48 2.17 -13.38
CA ILE A 243 -22.44 2.46 -14.39
C ILE A 243 -22.90 3.53 -15.38
N ALA A 244 -22.03 4.50 -15.71
CA ALA A 244 -22.34 5.56 -16.67
C ALA A 244 -22.36 5.10 -18.14
N MET A 245 -21.73 3.96 -18.44
CA MET A 245 -21.74 3.34 -19.76
C MET A 245 -23.12 2.70 -20.03
N ALA A 246 -23.75 3.05 -21.15
CA ALA A 246 -24.96 2.39 -21.63
C ALA A 246 -24.68 0.96 -22.14
N ARG A 247 -25.74 0.17 -22.35
CA ARG A 247 -25.61 -1.09 -23.10
C ARG A 247 -25.33 -0.74 -24.58
N VAL A 248 -24.11 -1.03 -25.04
CA VAL A 248 -23.67 -0.74 -26.43
C VAL A 248 -23.73 -1.95 -27.38
N LEU A 249 -23.93 -3.17 -26.87
CA LEU A 249 -24.06 -4.37 -27.69
C LEU A 249 -25.52 -4.84 -27.78
N PHE A 250 -26.00 -4.96 -29.01
CA PHE A 250 -27.28 -5.55 -29.42
C PHE A 250 -27.01 -6.60 -30.49
N ASP A 251 -27.92 -7.55 -30.70
CA ASP A 251 -27.69 -8.62 -31.66
C ASP A 251 -27.75 -8.06 -33.10
N ASP A 252 -26.85 -8.54 -33.96
CA ASP A 252 -26.71 -8.16 -35.37
C ASP A 252 -26.39 -6.66 -35.61
N LEU A 253 -25.63 -6.05 -34.70
CA LEU A 253 -25.15 -4.65 -34.78
C LEU A 253 -24.00 -4.43 -35.79
N VAL A 254 -23.25 -5.48 -36.12
CA VAL A 254 -22.04 -5.47 -36.96
C VAL A 254 -22.12 -6.65 -37.93
N GLU A 255 -21.80 -6.46 -39.21
CA GLU A 255 -21.70 -7.58 -40.16
C GLU A 255 -20.24 -8.07 -40.24
N PHE A 256 -19.99 -9.31 -39.80
CA PHE A 256 -18.64 -9.89 -39.82
C PHE A 256 -18.24 -10.39 -41.22
N GLU A 257 -17.04 -10.01 -41.66
CA GLU A 257 -16.44 -10.38 -42.96
C GLU A 257 -16.45 -11.90 -43.24
N ASP A 258 -16.30 -12.74 -42.21
CA ASP A 258 -16.28 -14.20 -42.33
C ASP A 258 -17.68 -14.86 -42.28
N GLY A 259 -18.75 -14.06 -42.19
CA GLY A 259 -20.13 -14.55 -42.08
C GLY A 259 -20.52 -15.13 -40.73
N THR A 260 -19.71 -14.96 -39.68
CA THR A 260 -20.09 -15.34 -38.31
C THR A 260 -21.36 -14.60 -37.85
N PRO A 261 -22.35 -15.25 -37.21
CA PRO A 261 -23.51 -14.56 -36.64
C PRO A 261 -23.12 -13.57 -35.53
N ALA A 262 -23.48 -12.30 -35.69
CA ALA A 262 -23.04 -11.20 -34.84
C ALA A 262 -23.93 -10.98 -33.60
N THR A 263 -24.19 -12.06 -32.86
CA THR A 263 -24.90 -11.96 -31.58
C THR A 263 -24.08 -11.15 -30.57
N THR A 264 -24.76 -10.50 -29.64
CA THR A 264 -24.21 -9.81 -28.48
C THR A 264 -23.09 -10.57 -27.78
N SER A 265 -23.32 -11.86 -27.50
CA SER A 265 -22.34 -12.71 -26.81
C SER A 265 -21.14 -13.07 -27.69
N GLN A 266 -21.31 -13.18 -29.01
CA GLN A 266 -20.20 -13.44 -29.93
C GLN A 266 -19.35 -12.17 -30.10
N MET A 267 -19.95 -11.01 -30.37
CA MET A 267 -19.23 -9.72 -30.40
C MET A 267 -18.51 -9.44 -29.07
N ALA A 268 -19.14 -9.70 -27.92
CA ALA A 268 -18.51 -9.55 -26.60
C ALA A 268 -17.30 -10.48 -26.44
N LYS A 269 -17.38 -11.74 -26.89
CA LYS A 269 -16.25 -12.69 -26.87
C LYS A 269 -15.09 -12.19 -27.73
N ASP A 270 -15.37 -11.65 -28.92
CA ASP A 270 -14.33 -11.21 -29.85
C ASP A 270 -13.66 -9.92 -29.41
N VAL A 271 -14.43 -8.88 -29.04
CA VAL A 271 -13.84 -7.62 -28.56
C VAL A 271 -13.04 -7.83 -27.27
N VAL A 272 -13.47 -8.73 -26.38
CA VAL A 272 -12.68 -9.13 -25.20
C VAL A 272 -11.41 -9.87 -25.58
N THR A 273 -11.41 -10.69 -26.63
CA THR A 273 -10.22 -11.39 -27.14
C THR A 273 -9.24 -10.42 -27.80
N PHE A 274 -9.75 -9.42 -28.55
CA PHE A 274 -8.96 -8.32 -29.08
C PHE A 274 -8.34 -7.45 -27.96
N LEU A 275 -9.11 -7.08 -26.93
CA LEU A 275 -8.60 -6.30 -25.79
C LEU A 275 -7.64 -7.09 -24.91
N ALA A 276 -7.78 -8.42 -24.83
CA ALA A 276 -6.80 -9.29 -24.19
C ALA A 276 -5.47 -9.31 -24.95
N TRP A 277 -5.52 -9.36 -26.28
CA TRP A 277 -4.34 -9.21 -27.14
C TRP A 277 -3.72 -7.81 -27.02
N ALA A 278 -4.51 -6.74 -27.02
CA ALA A 278 -4.00 -5.37 -26.85
C ALA A 278 -3.23 -5.19 -25.52
N ALA A 279 -3.69 -5.86 -24.46
CA ALA A 279 -3.06 -5.82 -23.15
C ALA A 279 -1.86 -6.79 -22.99
N GLU A 280 -1.77 -7.82 -23.83
CA GLU A 280 -0.70 -8.85 -23.84
C GLU A 280 -0.26 -9.24 -25.28
N PRO A 281 0.25 -8.31 -26.11
CA PRO A 281 0.63 -8.62 -27.49
C PRO A 281 1.81 -9.59 -27.59
N GLU A 282 2.54 -9.82 -26.48
CA GLU A 282 3.61 -10.80 -26.37
C GLU A 282 3.12 -12.20 -25.93
N HIS A 283 1.83 -12.38 -25.62
CA HIS A 283 1.24 -13.60 -25.04
C HIS A 283 1.66 -14.90 -25.73
N ASP A 284 1.50 -14.99 -27.05
CA ASP A 284 1.73 -16.24 -27.79
C ASP A 284 3.22 -16.58 -27.87
N GLN A 285 4.06 -15.57 -28.08
CA GLN A 285 5.52 -15.72 -28.00
C GLN A 285 5.95 -16.10 -26.58
N ARG A 286 5.41 -15.46 -25.55
CA ARG A 286 5.67 -15.76 -24.13
C ARG A 286 5.31 -17.20 -23.77
N LYS A 287 4.21 -17.74 -24.30
CA LYS A 287 3.87 -19.16 -24.13
C LYS A 287 4.81 -20.08 -24.90
N GLN A 288 5.15 -19.74 -26.15
CA GLN A 288 6.08 -20.54 -26.95
C GLN A 288 7.50 -20.60 -26.32
N TYR A 289 8.02 -19.45 -25.87
CA TYR A 289 9.29 -19.38 -25.13
C TYR A 289 9.20 -20.01 -23.75
N GLY A 290 8.06 -19.86 -23.05
CA GLY A 290 7.79 -20.52 -21.77
C GLY A 290 7.85 -22.04 -21.89
N MET A 291 7.22 -22.63 -22.91
CA MET A 291 7.31 -24.06 -23.21
C MET A 291 8.77 -24.50 -23.48
N LYS A 292 9.48 -23.78 -24.36
CA LYS A 292 10.91 -24.04 -24.66
C LYS A 292 11.77 -23.99 -23.38
N ALA A 293 11.55 -23.00 -22.52
CA ALA A 293 12.27 -22.83 -21.27
C ALA A 293 11.93 -23.93 -20.24
N VAL A 294 10.65 -24.33 -20.11
CA VAL A 294 10.25 -25.43 -19.21
C VAL A 294 10.89 -26.74 -19.66
N ILE A 295 10.86 -27.09 -20.95
CA ILE A 295 11.52 -28.29 -21.48
C ILE A 295 13.03 -28.26 -21.18
N LEU A 296 13.71 -27.15 -21.52
CA LEU A 296 15.15 -27.01 -21.31
C LEU A 296 15.55 -27.08 -19.83
N LEU A 297 14.86 -26.35 -18.96
CA LEU A 297 15.15 -26.33 -17.52
C LEU A 297 14.79 -27.66 -16.84
N SER A 298 13.74 -28.35 -17.28
CA SER A 298 13.44 -29.72 -16.81
C SER A 298 14.53 -30.70 -17.22
N ALA A 299 15.02 -30.65 -18.46
CA ALA A 299 16.12 -31.50 -18.92
C ALA A 299 17.43 -31.21 -18.16
N MET A 300 17.80 -29.93 -18.02
CA MET A 300 18.97 -29.52 -17.23
C MET A 300 18.85 -29.93 -15.76
N THR A 301 17.66 -29.85 -15.17
CA THR A 301 17.40 -30.29 -13.79
C THR A 301 17.54 -31.82 -13.67
N ALA A 302 17.01 -32.59 -14.63
CA ALA A 302 17.15 -34.05 -14.65
C ALA A 302 18.63 -34.48 -14.77
N VAL A 303 19.39 -33.85 -15.68
CA VAL A 303 20.84 -34.09 -15.83
C VAL A 303 21.60 -33.71 -14.55
N SER A 304 21.28 -32.56 -13.94
CA SER A 304 21.90 -32.12 -12.68
C SER A 304 21.61 -33.08 -11.53
N LEU A 305 20.37 -33.57 -11.38
CA LEU A 305 20.00 -34.57 -10.38
C LEU A 305 20.64 -35.94 -10.63
N HIS A 306 20.81 -36.34 -11.89
CA HIS A 306 21.52 -37.56 -12.29
C HIS A 306 23.01 -37.47 -11.92
N LEU A 307 23.70 -36.39 -12.32
CA LEU A 307 25.12 -36.14 -11.98
C LEU A 307 25.34 -35.97 -10.47
N LYS A 308 24.34 -35.53 -9.72
CA LYS A 308 24.40 -35.40 -8.25
C LYS A 308 24.22 -36.74 -7.51
N ASN A 309 23.82 -37.82 -8.17
CA ASN A 309 23.51 -39.10 -7.52
C ASN A 309 24.80 -39.82 -7.06
N PRO A 310 25.07 -39.98 -5.75
CA PRO A 310 26.37 -40.45 -5.25
C PRO A 310 26.68 -41.92 -5.55
N LYS A 311 25.73 -42.69 -6.10
CA LYS A 311 26.00 -44.03 -6.63
C LYS A 311 26.68 -44.02 -8.00
N ILE A 312 26.61 -42.91 -8.72
CA ILE A 312 27.32 -42.70 -9.97
C ILE A 312 28.67 -42.09 -9.58
N GLY A 313 29.74 -42.90 -9.65
CA GLY A 313 31.08 -42.65 -9.09
C GLY A 313 31.90 -41.58 -9.82
N VAL A 314 31.26 -40.44 -10.09
CA VAL A 314 31.71 -39.39 -11.01
C VAL A 314 32.10 -38.11 -10.25
N TRP A 315 31.71 -37.98 -8.97
CA TRP A 315 32.13 -36.88 -8.09
C TRP A 315 33.63 -36.87 -7.75
N THR A 316 34.34 -37.99 -7.94
CA THR A 316 35.80 -38.08 -7.83
C THR A 316 36.54 -37.67 -9.10
N SER A 317 35.83 -37.39 -10.21
CA SER A 317 36.45 -37.19 -11.54
C SER A 317 35.93 -35.98 -12.31
N VAL A 318 34.70 -35.51 -12.04
CA VAL A 318 34.14 -34.31 -12.68
C VAL A 318 34.95 -33.04 -12.45
N PRO A 319 35.50 -32.74 -11.25
CA PRO A 319 36.32 -31.53 -11.09
C PRO A 319 37.52 -31.52 -12.04
N GLU A 320 38.19 -32.66 -12.22
CA GLU A 320 39.35 -32.80 -13.09
C GLU A 320 38.97 -32.76 -14.57
N ILE A 321 37.92 -33.50 -14.98
CA ILE A 321 37.46 -33.52 -16.39
C ILE A 321 36.90 -32.16 -16.79
N ALA A 322 36.07 -31.52 -15.96
CA ALA A 322 35.50 -30.20 -16.25
C ALA A 322 36.58 -29.11 -16.28
N PHE A 323 37.56 -29.16 -15.37
CA PHE A 323 38.69 -28.23 -15.40
C PHE A 323 39.53 -28.42 -16.67
N ARG A 324 39.82 -29.66 -17.08
CA ARG A 324 40.56 -29.94 -18.33
C ARG A 324 39.80 -29.58 -19.60
N VAL A 325 38.47 -29.69 -19.62
CA VAL A 325 37.64 -29.20 -20.74
C VAL A 325 37.59 -27.68 -20.77
N LEU A 326 37.47 -27.01 -19.61
CA LEU A 326 37.53 -25.54 -19.53
C LEU A 326 38.92 -24.99 -19.93
N ASP A 327 40.00 -25.62 -19.49
CA ASP A 327 41.38 -25.30 -19.86
C ASP A 327 41.60 -25.49 -21.37
N TRP A 328 41.15 -26.62 -21.94
CA TRP A 328 41.23 -26.86 -23.39
C TRP A 328 40.42 -25.85 -24.21
N VAL A 329 39.17 -25.55 -23.83
CA VAL A 329 38.34 -24.53 -24.50
C VAL A 329 38.96 -23.14 -24.37
N ALA A 330 39.45 -22.76 -23.19
CA ALA A 330 40.14 -21.48 -22.99
C ALA A 330 41.40 -21.37 -23.84
N LYS A 331 42.15 -22.47 -24.01
CA LYS A 331 43.33 -22.53 -24.86
C LYS A 331 42.98 -22.42 -26.35
N CYS A 332 41.98 -23.16 -26.83
CA CYS A 332 41.51 -23.04 -28.22
C CYS A 332 40.95 -21.65 -28.54
N LEU A 333 40.32 -20.96 -27.57
CA LEU A 333 39.89 -19.58 -27.71
C LEU A 333 41.05 -18.56 -27.63
N GLY A 334 42.13 -18.88 -26.92
CA GLY A 334 43.35 -18.07 -26.86
C GLY A 334 44.26 -18.22 -28.09
N GLU A 335 44.19 -19.35 -28.79
CA GLU A 335 44.88 -19.63 -30.06
C GLU A 335 44.02 -19.20 -31.30
N MET A 336 42.86 -18.59 -31.06
CA MET A 336 41.91 -18.16 -32.08
C MET A 336 42.31 -16.81 -32.71
N THR A 337 42.14 -16.68 -34.02
CA THR A 337 42.32 -15.43 -34.78
C THR A 337 41.14 -15.23 -35.73
N ASP A 338 40.87 -14.01 -36.18
CA ASP A 338 39.72 -13.75 -37.05
C ASP A 338 39.76 -14.55 -38.38
N SER A 339 40.93 -15.02 -38.80
CA SER A 339 41.12 -15.82 -40.02
C SER A 339 40.86 -17.34 -39.85
N ASN A 340 40.76 -17.87 -38.63
CA ASN A 340 40.52 -19.32 -38.40
C ASN A 340 39.22 -19.61 -37.63
N ARG A 341 38.39 -18.58 -37.40
CA ARG A 341 37.24 -18.63 -36.50
C ARG A 341 36.14 -19.60 -36.92
N GLU A 342 35.83 -19.69 -38.22
CA GLU A 342 34.67 -20.44 -38.70
C GLU A 342 34.94 -21.96 -38.70
N ASP A 343 36.14 -22.38 -39.10
CA ASP A 343 36.58 -23.78 -39.07
C ASP A 343 36.59 -24.33 -37.64
N VAL A 344 37.18 -23.59 -36.69
CA VAL A 344 37.20 -23.96 -35.26
C VAL A 344 35.78 -24.09 -34.69
N GLN A 345 34.84 -23.22 -35.11
CA GLN A 345 33.44 -23.35 -34.71
C GLN A 345 32.72 -24.54 -35.37
N ALA A 346 33.10 -24.95 -36.58
CA ALA A 346 32.56 -26.14 -37.23
C ALA A 346 33.05 -27.42 -36.54
N GLU A 347 34.33 -27.49 -36.20
CA GLU A 347 34.94 -28.66 -35.54
C GLU A 347 34.46 -28.83 -34.08
N LEU A 348 34.25 -27.74 -33.34
CA LEU A 348 33.59 -27.75 -32.04
C LEU A 348 32.14 -28.26 -32.11
N LYS A 349 31.38 -27.90 -33.15
CA LYS A 349 30.00 -28.40 -33.34
C LYS A 349 29.99 -29.89 -33.68
N LYS A 350 30.94 -30.35 -34.51
CA LYS A 350 31.08 -31.76 -34.89
C LYS A 350 31.43 -32.65 -33.70
N SER A 351 32.48 -32.29 -32.95
CA SER A 351 32.92 -33.03 -31.76
C SER A 351 31.85 -33.07 -30.65
N TYR A 352 31.07 -31.98 -30.48
CA TYR A 352 29.91 -31.98 -29.60
C TYR A 352 28.81 -32.96 -30.05
N ALA A 353 28.49 -33.00 -31.36
CA ALA A 353 27.47 -33.91 -31.89
C ALA A 353 27.86 -35.38 -31.71
N GLU A 354 29.13 -35.74 -31.99
CA GLU A 354 29.65 -37.09 -31.81
C GLU A 354 29.57 -37.55 -30.35
N ALA A 355 29.87 -36.67 -29.39
CA ALA A 355 29.84 -36.97 -27.95
C ALA A 355 28.43 -37.16 -27.36
N VAL A 356 27.38 -36.55 -27.94
CA VAL A 356 26.01 -36.56 -27.38
C VAL A 356 25.19 -37.79 -27.80
N THR A 357 25.47 -38.37 -28.98
CA THR A 357 24.65 -39.48 -29.53
C THR A 357 24.46 -40.71 -28.60
N PRO A 358 25.42 -41.16 -27.77
CA PRO A 358 25.23 -42.35 -26.93
C PRO A 358 24.28 -42.14 -25.74
N ILE A 359 24.01 -40.87 -25.38
CA ILE A 359 23.23 -40.52 -24.18
C ILE A 359 21.73 -40.62 -24.46
N ALA A 360 21.30 -40.35 -25.69
CA ALA A 360 19.89 -40.36 -26.09
C ALA A 360 19.26 -41.77 -25.97
N THR A 361 19.94 -42.80 -26.48
CA THR A 361 19.47 -44.20 -26.47
C THR A 361 19.36 -44.80 -25.07
N GLN A 362 20.05 -44.24 -24.07
CA GLN A 362 19.96 -44.71 -22.69
C GLN A 362 18.83 -44.03 -21.90
N ALA A 363 18.26 -42.92 -22.40
CA ALA A 363 17.13 -42.23 -21.79
C ALA A 363 15.79 -42.94 -22.05
N GLU A 364 15.56 -43.44 -23.27
CA GLU A 364 14.29 -44.11 -23.65
C GLU A 364 13.94 -45.30 -22.73
N ILE A 365 14.95 -46.07 -22.31
CA ILE A 365 14.79 -47.27 -21.47
C ILE A 365 14.26 -46.92 -20.07
N LEU A 366 14.47 -45.69 -19.57
CA LEU A 366 14.06 -45.30 -18.21
C LEU A 366 12.60 -44.86 -18.08
N PHE A 367 11.92 -44.47 -19.16
CA PHE A 367 10.58 -43.84 -19.08
C PHE A 367 9.41 -44.84 -19.01
N SER A 368 9.62 -46.13 -19.29
CA SER A 368 8.55 -47.13 -19.42
C SER A 368 8.01 -47.71 -18.10
N ARG A 369 7.95 -46.94 -17.00
CA ARG A 369 7.51 -47.45 -15.69
C ARG A 369 6.77 -46.42 -14.82
N GLU A 370 5.46 -46.28 -15.04
CA GLU A 370 4.56 -45.53 -14.17
C GLU A 370 4.24 -46.26 -12.84
N ASP A 371 3.97 -45.50 -11.78
CA ASP A 371 3.12 -45.91 -10.66
C ASP A 371 2.41 -44.67 -10.06
N LYS A 372 1.16 -44.81 -9.60
CA LYS A 372 0.26 -43.65 -9.32
C LYS A 372 0.02 -43.40 -7.82
N PRO A 373 0.29 -42.18 -7.29
CA PRO A 373 0.00 -41.85 -5.89
C PRO A 373 -1.46 -41.45 -5.67
N THR A 374 -2.06 -41.89 -4.56
CA THR A 374 -3.43 -41.55 -4.16
C THR A 374 -3.47 -40.51 -3.03
N PHE A 375 -4.44 -39.59 -3.07
CA PHE A 375 -4.59 -38.50 -2.09
C PHE A 375 -5.67 -38.79 -1.05
N SER A 376 -5.37 -38.52 0.23
CA SER A 376 -6.32 -38.66 1.35
C SER A 376 -6.59 -37.31 2.03
N LYS A 377 -7.85 -37.04 2.37
CA LYS A 377 -8.32 -35.78 2.94
C LYS A 377 -8.38 -35.84 4.47
N LYS A 378 -7.95 -34.77 5.17
CA LYS A 378 -8.34 -34.51 6.57
C LYS A 378 -8.99 -33.12 6.71
N LYS A 379 -10.10 -33.08 7.47
CA LYS A 379 -10.85 -31.86 7.80
C LYS A 379 -10.01 -30.95 8.70
N LYS A 380 -10.23 -29.64 8.63
CA LYS A 380 -9.79 -28.66 9.63
C LYS A 380 -11.03 -27.99 10.22
N ALA A 381 -11.24 -28.12 11.52
CA ALA A 381 -12.34 -27.48 12.23
C ALA A 381 -12.02 -26.00 12.50
N ALA A 382 -13.04 -25.16 12.61
CA ALA A 382 -12.89 -23.79 13.07
C ALA A 382 -12.68 -23.77 14.60
N ASN A 383 -11.89 -22.81 15.08
CA ASN A 383 -11.96 -22.34 16.46
C ASN A 383 -11.98 -20.81 16.45
N LYS A 384 -12.73 -20.21 17.38
CA LYS A 384 -12.85 -18.76 17.56
C LYS A 384 -11.92 -18.27 18.67
N ASN A 385 -11.77 -16.95 18.73
CA ASN A 385 -11.14 -16.17 19.81
C ASN A 385 -9.63 -16.41 20.03
N ASN A 386 -8.83 -15.42 19.64
CA ASN A 386 -8.34 -14.46 20.63
C ASN A 386 -7.97 -13.14 19.95
N GLY A 387 -8.13 -12.04 20.68
CA GLY A 387 -7.63 -10.73 20.26
C GLY A 387 -6.13 -10.65 20.52
N TYR A 388 -5.36 -10.21 19.53
CA TYR A 388 -3.93 -9.94 19.67
C TYR A 388 -3.73 -8.43 19.66
N ALA A 389 -3.12 -7.90 20.73
CA ALA A 389 -2.78 -6.48 20.81
C ALA A 389 -1.67 -6.13 19.80
N ASN A 390 -1.77 -4.95 19.19
CA ASN A 390 -0.65 -4.36 18.48
C ASN A 390 0.47 -4.04 19.49
N ALA A 391 1.73 -4.17 19.08
CA ALA A 391 2.89 -4.09 19.98
C ALA A 391 3.28 -2.64 20.42
N LEU A 392 2.30 -1.74 20.48
CA LEU A 392 2.38 -0.38 21.01
C LEU A 392 1.03 -0.08 21.67
N ASP A 393 0.94 -0.22 22.99
CA ASP A 393 -0.19 0.29 23.77
C ASP A 393 0.04 1.80 24.01
N PRO A 394 -0.88 2.70 23.61
CA PRO A 394 -0.77 4.13 23.89
C PRO A 394 -0.69 4.48 25.39
N ASN A 395 -1.09 3.56 26.28
CA ASN A 395 -0.97 3.72 27.73
C ASN A 395 0.36 3.19 28.33
N ASP A 396 1.34 2.73 27.54
CA ASP A 396 2.68 2.42 28.08
C ASP A 396 3.44 3.73 28.41
N GLN A 397 3.16 4.24 29.61
CA GLN A 397 3.83 5.41 30.17
C GLN A 397 5.36 5.23 30.27
N ALA A 398 5.87 4.00 30.38
CA ALA A 398 7.31 3.77 30.39
C ALA A 398 7.92 3.92 28.99
N ALA A 399 7.23 3.47 27.93
CA ALA A 399 7.63 3.75 26.55
C ALA A 399 7.56 5.26 26.22
N LEU A 400 6.52 5.96 26.71
CA LEU A 400 6.42 7.41 26.57
C LEU A 400 7.54 8.15 27.31
N ASN A 401 7.88 7.74 28.53
CA ASN A 401 8.99 8.34 29.29
C ASN A 401 10.35 8.08 28.61
N ARG A 402 10.64 6.84 28.17
CA ARG A 402 11.85 6.52 27.36
C ARG A 402 11.92 7.32 26.06
N ARG A 403 10.78 7.70 25.49
CA ARG A 403 10.69 8.61 24.33
C ARG A 403 10.96 10.08 24.69
N ALA A 404 10.43 10.57 25.81
CA ALA A 404 10.71 11.92 26.29
C ALA A 404 12.21 12.10 26.67
N GLU A 405 12.84 11.08 27.26
CA GLU A 405 14.26 11.10 27.61
C GLU A 405 15.18 11.12 26.36
N ARG A 406 14.87 10.32 25.33
CA ARG A 406 15.56 10.41 24.03
C ARG A 406 15.39 11.81 23.41
N PHE A 407 14.22 12.45 23.55
CA PHE A 407 13.96 13.79 23.00
C PHE A 407 14.77 14.87 23.73
N GLN A 408 14.82 14.82 25.07
CA GLN A 408 15.62 15.75 25.86
C GLN A 408 17.11 15.65 25.54
N ARG A 409 17.62 14.43 25.31
CA ARG A 409 19.01 14.18 24.90
C ARG A 409 19.34 14.81 23.55
N GLU A 410 18.56 14.51 22.51
CA GLU A 410 18.77 15.08 21.17
C GLU A 410 18.57 16.60 21.17
N HIS A 411 17.58 17.13 21.90
CA HIS A 411 17.37 18.57 21.99
C HIS A 411 18.43 19.31 22.82
N GLU A 412 19.17 18.62 23.69
CA GLU A 412 20.38 19.16 24.34
C GLU A 412 21.58 19.16 23.36
N ILE A 413 21.79 18.08 22.60
CA ILE A 413 22.81 18.01 21.54
C ILE A 413 22.59 19.08 20.48
N GLU A 414 21.35 19.30 20.05
CA GLU A 414 21.00 20.33 19.07
C GLU A 414 21.22 21.76 19.62
N ARG A 415 20.91 22.00 20.90
CA ARG A 415 21.21 23.27 21.60
C ARG A 415 22.72 23.50 21.77
N GLN A 416 23.51 22.44 21.96
CA GLN A 416 24.97 22.53 22.01
C GLN A 416 25.56 22.84 20.62
N ARG A 417 24.99 22.28 19.54
CA ARG A 417 25.29 22.72 18.16
C ARG A 417 24.95 24.19 17.93
N THR A 418 23.77 24.67 18.33
CA THR A 418 23.40 26.08 18.12
C THR A 418 24.29 27.04 18.93
N ARG A 419 24.76 26.63 20.11
CA ARG A 419 25.74 27.39 20.90
C ARG A 419 27.15 27.39 20.31
N GLY A 420 27.48 26.47 19.41
CA GLY A 420 28.80 26.35 18.79
C GLY A 420 29.13 27.42 17.73
N GLN A 421 28.14 28.11 17.17
CA GLN A 421 28.33 29.21 16.22
C GLN A 421 28.03 30.56 16.87
N GLY A 422 29.01 31.08 17.62
CA GLY A 422 28.82 32.21 18.55
C GLY A 422 29.84 33.35 18.50
N SER A 423 30.55 33.58 17.38
CA SER A 423 31.30 34.84 17.20
C SER A 423 31.66 35.15 15.73
N SER A 424 31.01 36.16 15.16
CA SER A 424 31.55 37.09 14.16
C SER A 424 30.61 38.29 14.07
N GLN A 425 31.15 39.50 13.88
CA GLN A 425 30.43 40.74 14.18
C GLN A 425 29.49 41.22 13.07
N VAL A 426 28.42 41.89 13.46
CA VAL A 426 27.59 42.71 12.58
C VAL A 426 28.38 43.96 12.16
N THR A 427 28.53 44.17 10.86
CA THR A 427 28.89 45.48 10.28
C THR A 427 28.01 45.76 9.06
N HIS A 428 27.44 46.96 9.00
CA HIS A 428 26.70 47.44 7.82
C HIS A 428 27.66 48.19 6.89
N ALA A 429 27.72 47.81 5.61
CA ALA A 429 28.32 48.64 4.56
C ALA A 429 27.65 48.37 3.19
N HIS A 430 27.21 49.42 2.51
CA HIS A 430 26.88 49.39 1.09
C HIS A 430 28.16 49.49 0.25
N SER A 431 28.23 48.77 -0.87
CA SER A 431 28.68 49.33 -2.18
C SER A 431 28.56 48.28 -3.29
N ASN A 432 28.46 48.76 -4.53
CA ASN A 432 28.23 47.93 -5.71
C ASN A 432 29.56 47.65 -6.46
N LEU A 433 29.72 46.46 -7.04
CA LEU A 433 30.11 46.41 -8.46
C LEU A 433 29.73 45.09 -9.19
N ILE A 434 28.91 45.28 -10.22
CA ILE A 434 28.71 44.45 -11.43
C ILE A 434 30.05 43.85 -11.92
N ASN A 435 30.19 42.54 -12.21
CA ASN A 435 29.77 41.79 -13.42
C ASN A 435 30.23 40.29 -13.27
N ARG A 436 29.96 39.26 -14.09
CA ARG A 436 29.22 39.07 -15.37
C ARG A 436 28.88 37.57 -15.60
N ILE A 437 27.60 37.15 -15.54
CA ILE A 437 27.08 35.99 -16.30
C ILE A 437 25.63 36.29 -16.70
N GLN A 438 25.30 36.15 -17.99
CA GLN A 438 23.92 36.10 -18.48
C GLN A 438 23.62 34.68 -18.99
N ASN A 439 22.46 34.14 -18.63
CA ASN A 439 21.51 33.64 -19.63
C ASN A 439 20.10 33.48 -19.02
N ASN A 440 19.12 33.96 -19.78
CA ASN A 440 17.68 33.97 -19.49
C ASN A 440 17.06 32.56 -19.55
N SER A 441 15.82 32.30 -19.13
CA SER A 441 14.95 32.92 -18.10
C SER A 441 13.73 32.03 -17.90
N ARG A 442 13.08 32.12 -16.73
CA ARG A 442 11.62 32.01 -16.60
C ARG A 442 11.13 33.27 -15.89
N SER A 443 9.95 33.75 -16.26
CA SER A 443 9.46 35.09 -15.91
C SER A 443 8.71 35.09 -14.57
N ASP A 444 9.25 35.79 -13.57
CA ASP A 444 8.49 36.32 -12.45
C ASP A 444 7.83 37.66 -12.83
N SER A 445 6.62 37.90 -12.32
CA SER A 445 5.91 39.17 -12.49
C SER A 445 6.33 40.20 -11.43
N PRO A 446 6.72 41.42 -11.78
CA PRO A 446 7.07 42.46 -10.82
C PRO A 446 5.80 43.15 -10.26
N SER A 447 5.83 43.46 -8.97
CA SER A 447 4.90 44.43 -8.37
C SER A 447 5.43 45.86 -8.52
N SER A 448 4.54 46.83 -8.66
CA SER A 448 4.88 48.25 -8.57
C SER A 448 3.71 49.06 -8.02
N TRP A 449 4.02 50.16 -7.32
CA TRP A 449 3.06 51.17 -6.90
C TRP A 449 3.10 52.33 -7.91
N GLY A 450 1.94 52.78 -8.37
CA GLY A 450 1.81 53.96 -9.21
C GLY A 450 0.41 54.09 -9.77
N ASN A 451 -0.21 55.25 -9.59
CA ASN A 451 -1.45 55.58 -10.29
C ASN A 451 -1.12 55.89 -11.76
N ASP A 452 -1.81 55.24 -12.69
CA ASP A 452 -2.48 55.99 -13.75
C ASP A 452 -3.73 55.24 -14.23
N VAL A 453 -4.65 55.96 -14.88
CA VAL A 453 -5.94 55.39 -15.32
C VAL A 453 -5.89 55.01 -16.79
N SER A 454 -6.27 53.78 -17.12
CA SER A 454 -6.50 53.35 -18.50
C SER A 454 -7.54 52.22 -18.55
N GLU A 455 -8.68 52.48 -19.19
CA GLU A 455 -9.70 51.47 -19.47
C GLU A 455 -9.28 50.65 -20.70
N GLY A 456 -9.08 49.33 -20.55
CA GLY A 456 -8.63 48.50 -21.67
C GLY A 456 -8.37 47.03 -21.35
N SER A 457 -9.44 46.22 -21.35
CA SER A 457 -9.42 44.77 -21.59
C SER A 457 -8.30 43.92 -20.94
N ASP A 458 -8.47 43.58 -19.67
CA ASP A 458 -8.40 42.17 -19.26
C ASP A 458 -9.53 41.88 -18.25
N ARG A 459 -10.03 40.63 -18.24
CA ARG A 459 -11.09 40.15 -17.33
C ARG A 459 -10.67 38.96 -16.46
N THR A 460 -9.36 38.80 -16.22
CA THR A 460 -8.88 37.95 -15.14
C THR A 460 -9.41 38.46 -13.79
N LEU A 461 -10.40 37.77 -13.20
CA LEU A 461 -10.90 38.11 -11.88
C LEU A 461 -9.78 37.94 -10.84
N ASP A 462 -9.51 39.00 -10.09
CA ASP A 462 -8.61 38.96 -8.94
C ASP A 462 -9.32 38.21 -7.78
N TRP A 463 -9.06 36.90 -7.71
CA TRP A 463 -9.59 36.02 -6.68
C TRP A 463 -8.94 36.23 -5.31
N ASP A 464 -7.79 36.90 -5.22
CA ASP A 464 -7.12 37.17 -3.95
C ASP A 464 -7.77 38.34 -3.19
N LYS A 465 -8.42 39.27 -3.91
CA LYS A 465 -9.38 40.23 -3.31
C LYS A 465 -10.57 39.57 -2.61
N HIS A 466 -10.83 38.29 -2.88
CA HIS A 466 -11.90 37.49 -2.28
C HIS A 466 -11.38 36.47 -1.23
N ALA A 467 -10.11 36.57 -0.83
CA ALA A 467 -9.56 35.74 0.23
C ALA A 467 -10.20 36.07 1.59
N ILE A 468 -10.81 35.08 2.24
CA ILE A 468 -11.39 35.23 3.58
C ILE A 468 -10.26 35.55 4.57
N ILE A 469 -10.34 36.69 5.26
CA ILE A 469 -9.43 37.07 6.36
C ILE A 469 -10.15 36.87 7.69
N GLY A 470 -9.52 36.15 8.61
CA GLY A 470 -10.08 35.87 9.93
C GLY A 470 -10.19 37.12 10.83
N THR A 471 -11.23 37.18 11.65
CA THR A 471 -11.48 38.27 12.61
C THR A 471 -11.47 37.82 14.06
N SER A 472 -11.44 36.51 14.34
CA SER A 472 -11.45 35.96 15.69
C SER A 472 -10.25 36.42 16.51
N GLN A 473 -10.48 36.91 17.74
CA GLN A 473 -9.41 37.25 18.68
C GLN A 473 -9.19 36.17 19.75
N GLN A 474 -9.87 35.01 19.65
CA GLN A 474 -9.63 33.88 20.54
C GLN A 474 -8.25 33.28 20.25
N VAL A 475 -7.42 33.07 21.27
CA VAL A 475 -6.08 32.47 21.10
C VAL A 475 -6.21 30.96 20.85
N PHE A 476 -6.98 30.28 21.69
CA PHE A 476 -7.34 28.87 21.58
C PHE A 476 -8.81 28.74 21.18
N LYS A 477 -9.09 27.81 20.25
CA LYS A 477 -10.43 27.42 19.82
C LYS A 477 -10.35 25.97 19.33
N ASP A 478 -11.42 25.20 19.47
CA ASP A 478 -11.41 23.81 19.00
C ASP A 478 -11.50 23.71 17.47
N TYR A 479 -11.01 22.59 16.93
CA TYR A 479 -11.04 22.29 15.51
C TYR A 479 -12.48 22.06 15.02
N LEU A 480 -12.89 22.84 14.01
CA LEU A 480 -14.24 22.79 13.45
C LEU A 480 -14.32 21.77 12.32
N ARG A 481 -15.44 21.05 12.20
CA ARG A 481 -15.74 20.24 11.01
C ARG A 481 -16.60 21.07 10.06
N LEU A 482 -15.94 21.82 9.18
CA LEU A 482 -16.58 22.72 8.22
C LEU A 482 -17.40 21.91 7.19
N THR A 483 -18.73 21.95 7.31
CA THR A 483 -19.69 21.41 6.34
C THR A 483 -20.43 22.52 5.56
N THR A 484 -20.15 23.78 5.89
CA THR A 484 -20.70 24.99 5.29
C THR A 484 -19.56 25.95 4.91
N GLU A 485 -19.89 27.06 4.27
CA GLU A 485 -18.92 28.15 4.05
C GLU A 485 -18.37 28.68 5.39
N PRO A 486 -17.06 29.02 5.50
CA PRO A 486 -16.46 29.42 6.79
C PRO A 486 -16.77 30.88 7.17
N ASP A 487 -17.33 31.12 8.36
CA ASP A 487 -17.56 32.49 8.87
C ASP A 487 -16.21 33.15 9.26
N PRO A 488 -15.90 34.37 8.74
CA PRO A 488 -14.74 35.15 9.17
C PRO A 488 -14.61 35.37 10.69
N LYS A 489 -15.70 35.27 11.47
CA LYS A 489 -15.70 35.40 12.94
C LYS A 489 -15.03 34.23 13.66
N ASP A 490 -15.10 33.04 13.08
CA ASP A 490 -14.53 31.83 13.71
C ASP A 490 -13.05 31.65 13.38
N ILE A 491 -12.56 32.28 12.30
CA ILE A 491 -11.19 32.16 11.81
C ILE A 491 -10.29 33.19 12.51
N ARG A 492 -9.11 32.77 12.97
CA ARG A 492 -8.10 33.68 13.59
C ARG A 492 -7.21 34.33 12.52
N PRO A 493 -7.01 35.66 12.53
CA PRO A 493 -6.04 36.32 11.66
C PRO A 493 -4.60 35.94 12.05
N TYR A 494 -3.69 36.08 11.10
CA TYR A 494 -2.26 35.77 11.23
C TYR A 494 -1.62 36.18 12.57
N ARG A 495 -1.81 37.43 13.02
CA ARG A 495 -1.27 37.98 14.30
C ARG A 495 -1.74 37.24 15.57
N VAL A 496 -2.84 36.48 15.49
CA VAL A 496 -3.41 35.68 16.59
C VAL A 496 -2.91 34.24 16.50
N LEU A 497 -2.72 33.71 15.28
CA LEU A 497 -2.09 32.41 15.04
C LEU A 497 -0.65 32.37 15.58
N GLU A 498 0.13 33.44 15.36
CA GLU A 498 1.50 33.57 15.91
C GLU A 498 1.50 33.49 17.45
N LYS A 499 0.60 34.22 18.11
CA LYS A 499 0.42 34.19 19.57
C LYS A 499 -0.03 32.82 20.07
N ALA A 500 -0.95 32.18 19.35
CA ALA A 500 -1.43 30.85 19.67
C ALA A 500 -0.28 29.82 19.63
N LEU A 501 0.57 29.84 18.60
CA LEU A 501 1.73 28.94 18.51
C LEU A 501 2.71 29.14 19.67
N ILE A 502 2.96 30.38 20.09
CA ILE A 502 3.87 30.68 21.22
C ILE A 502 3.35 30.08 22.53
N GLU A 503 2.08 30.34 22.88
CA GLU A 503 1.50 29.85 24.12
C GLU A 503 1.27 28.32 24.09
N LEU A 504 0.99 27.75 22.91
CA LEU A 504 0.90 26.30 22.72
C LEU A 504 2.26 25.60 22.95
N LYS A 505 3.36 26.16 22.43
CA LYS A 505 4.74 25.70 22.70
C LYS A 505 5.15 25.86 24.16
N LYS A 506 4.52 26.77 24.91
CA LYS A 506 4.67 26.87 26.36
C LYS A 506 3.91 25.75 27.06
N ARG A 507 2.60 25.60 26.82
CA ARG A 507 1.76 24.57 27.47
C ARG A 507 2.21 23.12 27.19
N TRP A 508 2.80 22.82 26.02
CA TRP A 508 3.43 21.50 25.76
C TRP A 508 4.47 21.16 26.82
N ARG A 509 5.38 22.10 27.10
CA ARG A 509 6.48 21.96 28.08
C ARG A 509 6.03 21.94 29.53
N GLU A 510 4.78 22.32 29.81
CA GLU A 510 4.23 22.42 31.16
C GLU A 510 3.35 21.21 31.54
N ASN A 511 2.56 20.66 30.61
CA ASN A 511 1.55 19.63 30.94
C ASN A 511 1.43 18.45 29.94
N ASN A 512 2.18 18.44 28.83
CA ASN A 512 2.22 17.37 27.81
C ASN A 512 0.84 16.78 27.37
N ASP A 513 -0.18 17.64 27.31
CA ASP A 513 -1.59 17.30 27.06
C ASP A 513 -1.86 17.07 25.55
N TYR A 514 -1.38 15.96 25.01
CA TYR A 514 -1.41 15.69 23.57
C TYR A 514 -2.82 15.77 22.94
N PRO A 515 -3.91 15.21 23.50
CA PRO A 515 -5.22 15.29 22.88
C PRO A 515 -5.71 16.72 22.68
N TRP A 516 -5.50 17.62 23.65
CA TRP A 516 -5.84 19.02 23.52
C TRP A 516 -4.90 19.77 22.57
N ILE A 517 -3.58 19.55 22.70
CA ILE A 517 -2.56 20.20 21.86
C ILE A 517 -2.76 19.84 20.37
N CYS A 518 -3.04 18.57 20.07
CA CYS A 518 -3.38 18.07 18.74
C CYS A 518 -4.64 18.76 18.17
N ASN A 519 -5.69 18.92 18.99
CA ASN A 519 -6.89 19.67 18.59
C ASN A 519 -6.57 21.14 18.26
N GLN A 520 -5.79 21.82 19.10
CA GLN A 520 -5.39 23.21 18.84
C GLN A 520 -4.50 23.34 17.59
N PHE A 521 -3.62 22.37 17.30
CA PHE A 521 -2.86 22.36 16.04
C PHE A 521 -3.72 22.06 14.80
N LYS A 522 -4.73 21.19 14.90
CA LYS A 522 -5.73 20.99 13.83
C LYS A 522 -6.46 22.30 13.53
N SER A 523 -6.88 22.99 14.59
CA SER A 523 -7.51 24.30 14.57
C SER A 523 -6.62 25.40 13.93
N ILE A 524 -5.31 25.45 14.24
CA ILE A 524 -4.37 26.41 13.62
C ILE A 524 -4.12 26.07 12.13
N ARG A 525 -3.91 24.79 11.80
CA ARG A 525 -3.73 24.32 10.41
C ARG A 525 -4.95 24.62 9.54
N GLN A 526 -6.15 24.49 10.09
CA GLN A 526 -7.41 24.87 9.44
C GLN A 526 -7.46 26.37 9.11
N ASP A 527 -7.19 27.24 10.08
CA ASP A 527 -7.20 28.69 9.86
C ASP A 527 -6.20 29.14 8.79
N LEU A 528 -5.00 28.53 8.74
CA LEU A 528 -4.01 28.78 7.70
C LEU A 528 -4.49 28.30 6.32
N THR A 529 -5.16 27.15 6.27
CA THR A 529 -5.68 26.57 5.01
C THR A 529 -6.82 27.42 4.43
N VAL A 530 -7.79 27.84 5.26
CA VAL A 530 -8.92 28.67 4.80
C VAL A 530 -8.46 30.04 4.33
N GLN A 531 -7.54 30.68 5.04
CA GLN A 531 -6.93 31.97 4.65
C GLN A 531 -5.87 31.83 3.54
N ARG A 532 -5.65 30.62 3.00
CA ARG A 532 -4.65 30.28 1.96
C ARG A 532 -3.19 30.66 2.30
N ILE A 533 -2.86 30.85 3.59
CA ILE A 533 -1.55 31.31 4.05
C ILE A 533 -0.51 30.20 3.90
N LYS A 534 0.44 30.39 2.97
CA LYS A 534 1.56 29.47 2.70
C LYS A 534 2.90 30.21 2.82
N ASN A 535 3.40 30.33 4.05
CA ASN A 535 4.66 31.00 4.34
C ASN A 535 5.53 30.21 5.35
N GLU A 536 6.63 30.79 5.79
CA GLU A 536 7.57 30.15 6.73
C GLU A 536 6.93 29.86 8.09
N PHE A 537 5.97 30.67 8.54
CA PHE A 537 5.17 30.38 9.74
C PHE A 537 4.28 29.16 9.52
N THR A 538 3.64 29.02 8.35
CA THR A 538 2.89 27.80 7.98
C THR A 538 3.77 26.56 8.07
N VAL A 539 4.98 26.61 7.51
CA VAL A 539 5.96 25.51 7.62
C VAL A 539 6.28 25.19 9.08
N GLN A 540 6.63 26.19 9.90
CA GLN A 540 6.93 26.00 11.32
C GLN A 540 5.77 25.36 12.11
N VAL A 541 4.52 25.77 11.87
CA VAL A 541 3.33 25.15 12.51
C VAL A 541 3.25 23.66 12.18
N TYR A 542 3.40 23.30 10.90
CA TYR A 542 3.32 21.91 10.46
C TYR A 542 4.52 21.07 10.94
N GLU A 543 5.73 21.61 10.93
CA GLU A 543 6.91 20.91 11.45
C GLU A 543 6.80 20.63 12.96
N ILE A 544 6.38 21.62 13.75
CA ILE A 544 6.28 21.48 15.20
C ILE A 544 5.17 20.47 15.55
N HIS A 545 4.03 20.52 14.87
CA HIS A 545 2.98 19.53 15.09
C HIS A 545 3.43 18.11 14.70
N ALA A 546 4.19 17.96 13.60
CA ALA A 546 4.74 16.68 13.20
C ALA A 546 5.72 16.11 14.25
N ARG A 547 6.60 16.94 14.81
CA ARG A 547 7.54 16.52 15.88
C ARG A 547 6.79 16.10 17.15
N MET A 548 5.75 16.84 17.58
CA MET A 548 4.91 16.44 18.72
C MET A 548 4.09 15.17 18.46
N ALA A 549 3.62 14.95 17.22
CA ALA A 549 2.93 13.72 16.84
C ALA A 549 3.86 12.49 16.88
N LEU A 550 5.14 12.64 16.52
CA LEU A 550 6.15 11.58 16.70
C LEU A 550 6.43 11.29 18.18
N GLU A 551 6.50 12.32 19.03
CA GLU A 551 6.67 12.16 20.49
C GLU A 551 5.50 11.35 21.09
N ALA A 552 4.26 11.65 20.66
CA ALA A 552 3.03 10.97 21.08
C ALA A 552 2.71 9.67 20.30
N ALA A 553 3.56 9.23 19.38
CA ALA A 553 3.38 8.06 18.50
C ALA A 553 2.16 8.11 17.55
N ASP A 554 1.56 9.29 17.32
CA ASP A 554 0.44 9.50 16.40
C ASP A 554 0.94 9.60 14.95
N MET A 555 1.16 8.42 14.35
CA MET A 555 1.56 8.32 12.95
C MET A 555 0.49 8.82 11.96
N VAL A 556 -0.78 8.93 12.37
CA VAL A 556 -1.87 9.42 11.50
C VAL A 556 -1.77 10.94 11.34
N GLU A 557 -1.56 11.66 12.44
CA GLU A 557 -1.33 13.11 12.40
C GLU A 557 0.05 13.46 11.86
N TYR A 558 1.07 12.65 12.17
CA TYR A 558 2.39 12.80 11.53
C TYR A 558 2.29 12.73 10.00
N ASN A 559 1.62 11.71 9.46
CA ASN A 559 1.48 11.54 8.01
C ASN A 559 0.72 12.70 7.35
N GLN A 560 -0.35 13.20 7.97
CA GLN A 560 -1.06 14.41 7.51
C GLN A 560 -0.12 15.63 7.45
N CYS A 561 0.73 15.81 8.46
CA CYS A 561 1.69 16.92 8.46
C CYS A 561 2.79 16.73 7.41
N GLN A 562 3.32 15.52 7.27
CA GLN A 562 4.33 15.15 6.28
C GLN A 562 3.86 15.47 4.86
N ALA A 563 2.61 15.09 4.53
CA ALA A 563 2.02 15.33 3.22
C ALA A 563 1.91 16.83 2.86
N MET A 564 1.55 17.69 3.82
CA MET A 564 1.53 19.14 3.58
C MET A 564 2.94 19.75 3.54
N LEU A 565 3.85 19.31 4.42
CA LEU A 565 5.24 19.80 4.42
C LEU A 565 5.94 19.54 3.08
N LYS A 566 5.72 18.36 2.47
CA LYS A 566 6.16 18.07 1.10
C LYS A 566 5.71 19.16 0.13
N ASN A 567 4.41 19.49 0.10
CA ASN A 567 3.85 20.50 -0.80
C ASN A 567 4.41 21.90 -0.52
N LEU A 568 4.63 22.27 0.74
CA LEU A 568 5.22 23.56 1.13
C LEU A 568 6.71 23.67 0.74
N TYR A 569 7.47 22.59 0.83
CA TYR A 569 8.86 22.53 0.36
C TYR A 569 8.97 22.49 -1.17
N GLU A 570 8.01 21.87 -1.87
CA GLU A 570 7.93 21.89 -3.34
C GLU A 570 7.60 23.30 -3.89
N LEU A 571 7.04 24.19 -3.06
CA LEU A 571 6.92 25.64 -3.31
C LEU A 571 8.19 26.45 -2.96
N GLY A 572 9.29 25.81 -2.54
CA GLY A 572 10.55 26.48 -2.23
C GLY A 572 10.59 27.25 -0.89
N ILE A 573 9.58 27.10 -0.03
CA ILE A 573 9.50 27.79 1.27
C ILE A 573 10.59 27.24 2.21
N ARG A 574 11.29 28.13 2.93
CA ARG A 574 12.39 27.76 3.84
C ARG A 574 11.88 26.96 5.05
N GLY A 575 12.64 25.93 5.43
CA GLY A 575 12.41 25.07 6.60
C GLY A 575 13.29 23.81 6.57
N CYS A 576 13.05 22.86 7.47
CA CYS A 576 13.86 21.66 7.69
C CYS A 576 13.63 20.54 6.65
N ASN A 577 13.72 20.87 5.36
CA ASN A 577 13.44 19.94 4.25
C ASN A 577 14.26 18.63 4.34
N ASP A 578 15.57 18.70 4.60
CA ASP A 578 16.43 17.51 4.64
C ASP A 578 16.07 16.55 5.79
N GLU A 579 15.64 17.08 6.94
CA GLU A 579 15.13 16.30 8.08
C GLU A 579 13.83 15.57 7.70
N PHE A 580 12.84 16.29 7.19
CA PHE A 580 11.54 15.71 6.84
C PHE A 580 11.59 14.81 5.59
N THR A 581 12.58 15.00 4.72
CA THR A 581 12.89 14.09 3.61
C THR A 581 13.53 12.78 4.11
N ALA A 582 14.44 12.84 5.09
CA ALA A 582 14.96 11.65 5.76
C ALA A 582 13.86 10.87 6.50
N TYR A 583 12.99 11.57 7.24
CA TYR A 583 11.85 10.97 7.91
C TYR A 583 10.88 10.27 6.93
N ARG A 584 10.62 10.87 5.75
CA ARG A 584 9.81 10.21 4.72
C ARG A 584 10.45 8.93 4.17
N ILE A 585 11.78 8.85 4.05
CA ILE A 585 12.47 7.60 3.70
C ILE A 585 12.20 6.53 4.77
N LEU A 586 12.34 6.87 6.06
CA LEU A 586 12.06 5.96 7.18
C LEU A 586 10.58 5.53 7.22
N LEU A 587 9.64 6.43 6.91
CA LEU A 587 8.21 6.12 6.81
C LEU A 587 7.90 5.15 5.66
N LEU A 588 8.55 5.30 4.51
CA LEU A 588 8.39 4.38 3.37
C LEU A 588 9.03 3.00 3.65
N LEU A 589 10.05 2.92 4.51
CA LEU A 589 10.60 1.66 5.05
C LEU A 589 9.70 1.01 6.11
N HIS A 590 8.99 1.81 6.92
CA HIS A 590 7.92 1.32 7.79
C HIS A 590 6.80 0.66 6.96
N GLY A 591 6.20 1.41 6.01
CA GLY A 591 5.12 0.93 5.14
C GLY A 591 5.55 -0.06 4.03
N MET A 592 6.85 -0.29 3.87
CA MET A 592 7.47 -1.13 2.83
C MET A 592 7.11 -0.74 1.38
N ASN A 593 6.75 0.52 1.13
CA ASN A 593 6.39 1.04 -0.20
C ASN A 593 7.64 1.22 -1.08
N ARG A 594 8.13 0.10 -1.64
CA ARG A 594 9.37 0.03 -2.44
C ARG A 594 9.33 0.87 -3.72
N SER A 595 8.18 1.01 -4.36
CA SER A 595 8.05 1.81 -5.60
C SER A 595 8.20 3.30 -5.31
N GLU A 596 7.46 3.84 -4.35
CA GLU A 596 7.60 5.26 -3.98
C GLU A 596 8.97 5.56 -3.37
N LEU A 597 9.52 4.66 -2.55
CA LEU A 597 10.87 4.80 -2.01
C LEU A 597 11.93 4.91 -3.12
N ASN A 598 11.87 4.04 -4.14
CA ASN A 598 12.79 4.10 -5.27
C ASN A 598 12.61 5.39 -6.09
N LEU A 599 11.37 5.84 -6.30
CA LEU A 599 11.08 7.12 -6.97
C LEU A 599 11.60 8.33 -6.18
N LEU A 600 11.46 8.34 -4.86
CA LEU A 600 12.00 9.39 -3.99
C LEU A 600 13.53 9.41 -4.05
N VAL A 601 14.19 8.27 -3.85
CA VAL A 601 15.67 8.18 -3.88
C VAL A 601 16.24 8.48 -5.26
N GLY A 602 15.48 8.22 -6.34
CA GLY A 602 15.80 8.65 -7.69
C GLY A 602 15.77 10.17 -7.89
N ARG A 603 14.80 10.88 -7.28
CA ARG A 603 14.66 12.35 -7.35
C ARG A 603 15.68 13.12 -6.50
N LEU A 604 16.30 12.49 -5.49
CA LEU A 604 17.25 13.15 -4.60
C LEU A 604 18.57 13.50 -5.32
N THR A 605 18.97 14.77 -5.23
CA THR A 605 20.25 15.27 -5.77
C THR A 605 21.45 14.72 -4.98
N GLY A 606 22.64 14.72 -5.58
CA GLY A 606 23.88 14.30 -4.91
C GLY A 606 24.16 15.09 -3.62
N LYS A 607 23.92 16.40 -3.62
CA LYS A 607 24.09 17.30 -2.47
C LYS A 607 23.12 17.02 -1.31
N GLN A 608 21.94 16.48 -1.60
CA GLN A 608 20.99 16.01 -0.58
C GLN A 608 21.42 14.65 0.00
N LYS A 609 21.91 13.74 -0.86
CA LYS A 609 22.39 12.41 -0.43
C LYS A 609 23.60 12.47 0.52
N THR A 610 24.34 13.58 0.54
CA THR A 610 25.42 13.84 1.51
C THR A 610 24.97 14.44 2.85
N GLN A 611 23.73 14.90 3.00
CA GLN A 611 23.25 15.48 4.26
C GLN A 611 23.07 14.42 5.34
N ASN A 612 23.44 14.71 6.58
CA ASN A 612 23.58 13.67 7.62
C ASN A 612 22.30 12.86 7.87
N ALA A 613 21.14 13.53 7.93
CA ALA A 613 19.85 12.84 8.13
C ALA A 613 19.46 11.97 6.92
N ILE A 614 19.60 12.50 5.70
CA ILE A 614 19.27 11.75 4.47
C ILE A 614 20.24 10.58 4.27
N ARG A 615 21.53 10.80 4.49
CA ARG A 615 22.58 9.77 4.43
C ARG A 615 22.27 8.62 5.38
N HIS A 616 21.95 8.93 6.64
CA HIS A 616 21.53 7.92 7.64
C HIS A 616 20.30 7.13 7.17
N ALA A 617 19.25 7.79 6.68
CA ALA A 617 18.05 7.10 6.22
C ALA A 617 18.31 6.17 4.99
N LEU A 618 19.27 6.53 4.13
CA LEU A 618 19.75 5.69 3.02
C LEU A 618 20.65 4.54 3.50
N GLU A 619 21.43 4.75 4.56
CA GLU A 619 22.23 3.72 5.22
C GLU A 619 21.33 2.68 5.91
N VAL A 620 20.25 3.12 6.59
CA VAL A 620 19.17 2.25 7.11
C VAL A 620 18.48 1.49 5.97
N GLN A 621 18.12 2.15 4.86
CA GLN A 621 17.56 1.48 3.67
C GLN A 621 18.48 0.37 3.18
N ARG A 622 19.79 0.62 3.09
CA ARG A 622 20.81 -0.33 2.62
C ARG A 622 20.99 -1.50 3.58
N ALA A 623 21.00 -1.25 4.88
CA ALA A 623 21.06 -2.30 5.91
C ALA A 623 19.84 -3.23 5.81
N MET A 624 18.63 -2.67 5.72
CA MET A 624 17.39 -3.44 5.54
C MET A 624 17.35 -4.21 4.20
N SER A 625 17.82 -3.61 3.09
CA SER A 625 17.79 -4.28 1.78
C SER A 625 18.81 -5.43 1.66
N THR A 626 19.92 -5.35 2.40
CA THR A 626 20.94 -6.41 2.47
C THR A 626 20.69 -7.43 3.58
N ASN A 627 19.73 -7.18 4.48
CA ASN A 627 19.50 -7.93 5.72
C ASN A 627 20.69 -7.88 6.69
N ASN A 628 21.47 -6.80 6.67
CA ASN A 628 22.52 -6.54 7.66
C ASN A 628 21.89 -5.96 8.93
N TYR A 629 21.48 -6.85 9.84
CA TYR A 629 20.80 -6.47 11.09
C TYR A 629 21.73 -5.73 12.06
N HIS A 630 23.01 -6.11 12.15
CA HIS A 630 24.00 -5.42 12.99
C HIS A 630 24.05 -3.92 12.67
N ALA A 631 24.31 -3.58 11.39
CA ALA A 631 24.33 -2.19 10.94
C ALA A 631 22.96 -1.50 11.10
N PHE A 632 21.85 -2.23 10.96
CA PHE A 632 20.51 -1.67 11.21
C PHE A 632 20.32 -1.24 12.69
N PHE A 633 20.80 -2.04 13.65
CA PHE A 633 20.70 -1.71 15.08
C PHE A 633 21.74 -0.67 15.52
N GLU A 634 22.92 -0.65 14.91
CA GLU A 634 23.88 0.46 15.00
C GLU A 634 23.25 1.79 14.54
N PHE A 635 22.63 1.80 13.35
CA PHE A 635 21.96 3.00 12.83
C PHE A 635 20.70 3.37 13.62
N TYR A 636 19.93 2.41 14.15
CA TYR A 636 18.81 2.68 15.06
C TYR A 636 19.28 3.40 16.34
N SER A 637 20.38 2.93 16.92
CA SER A 637 20.97 3.51 18.16
C SER A 637 21.55 4.90 17.93
N ASN A 638 22.07 5.16 16.73
CA ASN A 638 22.69 6.43 16.33
C ASN A 638 21.82 7.26 15.38
N ALA A 639 20.49 7.15 15.48
CA ALA A 639 19.56 7.83 14.57
C ALA A 639 19.50 9.35 14.86
N PRO A 640 19.77 10.22 13.86
CA PRO A 640 19.78 11.65 14.06
C PRO A 640 18.38 12.23 14.26
N ASN A 641 18.29 13.28 15.07
CA ASN A 641 17.07 14.05 15.31
C ASN A 641 15.95 13.10 15.83
N MET A 642 14.73 13.19 15.30
CA MET A 642 13.62 12.30 15.67
C MET A 642 13.52 11.04 14.78
N GLY A 643 14.61 10.63 14.12
CA GLY A 643 14.62 9.43 13.26
C GLY A 643 14.26 8.14 14.01
N ALA A 644 14.73 8.02 15.26
CA ALA A 644 14.47 6.86 16.11
C ALA A 644 12.96 6.59 16.33
N TYR A 645 12.14 7.63 16.47
CA TYR A 645 10.70 7.52 16.74
C TYR A 645 9.97 6.85 15.59
N ILE A 646 10.37 7.12 14.35
CA ILE A 646 9.79 6.46 13.16
C ILE A 646 10.29 5.01 13.08
N MET A 647 11.53 4.75 13.49
CA MET A 647 12.09 3.39 13.55
C MET A 647 11.45 2.53 14.65
N ASP A 648 11.06 3.07 15.80
CA ASP A 648 10.32 2.36 16.87
C ASP A 648 9.09 1.60 16.31
N HIS A 649 8.39 2.14 15.30
CA HIS A 649 7.20 1.52 14.72
C HIS A 649 7.49 0.24 13.91
N PHE A 650 8.74 -0.02 13.50
CA PHE A 650 9.13 -1.26 12.82
C PHE A 650 10.35 -1.97 13.42
N VAL A 651 11.01 -1.43 14.44
CA VAL A 651 12.19 -2.05 15.08
C VAL A 651 11.88 -3.47 15.55
N SER A 652 10.72 -3.70 16.17
CA SER A 652 10.28 -5.03 16.63
C SER A 652 10.13 -6.04 15.49
N ARG A 653 9.61 -5.61 14.33
CA ARG A 653 9.50 -6.45 13.12
C ARG A 653 10.87 -6.89 12.62
N GLU A 654 11.85 -5.99 12.62
CA GLU A 654 13.22 -6.29 12.19
C GLU A 654 13.97 -7.13 13.25
N ARG A 655 13.74 -6.91 14.56
CA ARG A 655 14.25 -7.77 15.65
C ARG A 655 13.80 -9.23 15.50
N THR A 656 12.53 -9.48 15.17
CA THR A 656 12.05 -10.85 14.92
C THR A 656 12.74 -11.49 13.71
N LYS A 657 12.99 -10.73 12.62
CA LYS A 657 13.74 -11.26 11.45
C LYS A 657 15.21 -11.54 11.78
N ALA A 658 15.87 -10.65 12.52
CA ALA A 658 17.23 -10.83 12.97
C ALA A 658 17.34 -12.12 13.82
N LEU A 659 16.45 -12.27 14.80
CA LEU A 659 16.37 -13.47 15.63
C LEU A 659 16.10 -14.74 14.80
N MET A 660 15.23 -14.68 13.78
CA MET A 660 15.01 -15.78 12.80
C MET A 660 16.25 -16.15 11.97
N VAL A 661 17.29 -15.32 11.92
CA VAL A 661 18.59 -15.63 11.30
C VAL A 661 19.58 -16.10 12.36
N MET A 662 19.66 -15.41 13.50
CA MET A 662 20.52 -15.78 14.64
C MET A 662 20.23 -17.21 15.11
N THR A 663 18.96 -17.60 15.30
CA THR A 663 18.59 -18.96 15.73
C THR A 663 18.75 -20.04 14.64
N LYS A 664 19.23 -19.68 13.44
CA LYS A 664 19.68 -20.63 12.41
C LYS A 664 21.19 -20.78 12.35
N ALA A 665 21.93 -19.74 12.74
CA ALA A 665 23.39 -19.73 12.77
C ALA A 665 23.95 -20.30 14.08
N TYR A 666 23.27 -20.06 15.21
CA TYR A 666 23.70 -20.45 16.54
C TYR A 666 22.79 -21.53 17.14
N ILE A 667 23.36 -22.38 18.02
CA ILE A 667 22.63 -23.43 18.76
C ILE A 667 22.14 -22.88 20.12
N GLN A 668 22.92 -21.99 20.73
CA GLN A 668 22.70 -21.33 22.01
C GLN A 668 23.11 -19.86 21.87
N LEU A 669 22.38 -18.94 22.52
CA LEU A 669 22.69 -17.51 22.54
C LEU A 669 22.45 -16.91 23.94
N PRO A 670 23.45 -16.25 24.57
CA PRO A 670 23.24 -15.49 25.80
C PRO A 670 22.28 -14.31 25.58
N LEU A 671 21.45 -13.98 26.57
CA LEU A 671 20.56 -12.81 26.48
C LEU A 671 21.32 -11.47 26.43
N THR A 672 22.50 -11.40 27.04
CA THR A 672 23.42 -10.25 26.92
C THR A 672 23.82 -9.97 25.48
N PHE A 673 24.23 -11.00 24.72
CA PHE A 673 24.53 -10.85 23.29
C PHE A 673 23.29 -10.44 22.47
N ILE A 674 22.11 -10.98 22.77
CA ILE A 674 20.86 -10.59 22.09
C ILE A 674 20.46 -9.15 22.44
N ARG A 675 20.69 -8.68 23.68
CA ARG A 675 20.48 -7.29 24.10
C ARG A 675 21.33 -6.35 23.27
N ASP A 676 22.64 -6.63 23.20
CA ASP A 676 23.62 -5.74 22.57
C ASP A 676 23.47 -5.71 21.04
N GLU A 677 23.33 -6.89 20.40
CA GLU A 677 23.22 -7.02 18.94
C GLU A 677 21.89 -6.50 18.37
N LEU A 678 20.80 -6.54 19.16
CA LEU A 678 19.45 -6.08 18.75
C LEU A 678 19.01 -4.77 19.42
N ALA A 679 19.97 -4.05 20.02
CA ALA A 679 19.83 -2.76 20.69
C ALA A 679 18.62 -2.69 21.64
N PHE A 680 18.52 -3.60 22.60
CA PHE A 680 17.57 -3.52 23.73
C PHE A 680 18.19 -2.76 24.91
N ASP A 681 17.37 -2.01 25.65
CA ASP A 681 17.83 -1.22 26.80
C ASP A 681 18.27 -2.11 27.98
N SER A 682 17.62 -3.26 28.20
CA SER A 682 17.97 -4.24 29.23
C SER A 682 17.77 -5.70 28.79
N THR A 683 18.36 -6.64 29.52
CA THR A 683 18.09 -8.09 29.38
C THR A 683 16.66 -8.47 29.77
N ALA A 684 16.03 -7.74 30.69
CA ALA A 684 14.61 -7.90 31.02
C ALA A 684 13.68 -7.53 29.86
N ASP A 685 14.06 -6.56 29.01
CA ASP A 685 13.32 -6.25 27.77
C ASP A 685 13.45 -7.38 26.75
N VAL A 686 14.62 -8.03 26.65
CA VAL A 686 14.82 -9.22 25.81
C VAL A 686 13.92 -10.37 26.30
N THR A 687 13.93 -10.66 27.61
CA THR A 687 13.05 -11.66 28.22
C THR A 687 11.57 -11.35 27.94
N SER A 688 11.15 -10.09 28.09
CA SER A 688 9.78 -9.64 27.84
C SER A 688 9.37 -9.79 26.36
N PHE A 689 10.27 -9.43 25.44
CA PHE A 689 10.08 -9.59 23.99
C PHE A 689 9.95 -11.06 23.60
N LEU A 690 10.83 -11.94 24.12
CA LEU A 690 10.80 -13.38 23.86
C LEU A 690 9.53 -14.05 24.41
N LEU A 691 9.04 -13.59 25.57
CA LEU A 691 7.77 -14.04 26.14
C LEU A 691 6.57 -13.60 25.30
N GLN A 692 6.50 -12.33 24.89
CA GLN A 692 5.46 -11.82 23.98
C GLN A 692 5.41 -12.58 22.64
N HIS A 693 6.58 -13.05 22.18
CA HIS A 693 6.73 -13.81 20.95
C HIS A 693 6.54 -15.33 21.10
N GLU A 694 6.20 -15.86 22.29
CA GLU A 694 6.08 -17.32 22.54
C GLU A 694 7.38 -18.09 22.22
N THR A 695 8.54 -17.45 22.44
CA THR A 695 9.88 -17.93 22.03
C THR A 695 10.92 -18.02 23.14
N ALA A 696 10.51 -17.77 24.39
CA ALA A 696 11.33 -17.79 25.60
C ALA A 696 11.78 -19.21 26.05
N PHE A 697 12.46 -19.94 25.17
CA PHE A 697 12.98 -21.28 25.45
C PHE A 697 14.38 -21.22 26.07
N TYR A 698 14.48 -21.01 27.37
CA TYR A 698 15.77 -20.98 28.08
C TYR A 698 16.32 -22.39 28.34
N GLN A 699 17.65 -22.51 28.36
CA GLN A 699 18.31 -23.76 28.75
C GLN A 699 18.25 -24.01 30.27
N ASP A 700 18.41 -22.95 31.06
CA ASP A 700 18.05 -22.93 32.48
C ASP A 700 17.00 -21.82 32.70
N PRO A 701 15.74 -22.17 33.01
CA PRO A 701 14.70 -21.19 33.31
C PRO A 701 14.85 -20.47 34.67
N VAL A 702 15.71 -20.98 35.57
CA VAL A 702 15.87 -20.51 36.96
C VAL A 702 17.01 -19.48 37.09
N ALA A 703 17.90 -19.41 36.10
CA ALA A 703 18.98 -18.43 36.02
C ALA A 703 18.49 -16.96 36.04
N THR A 704 19.40 -16.03 36.32
CA THR A 704 19.13 -14.58 36.23
C THR A 704 18.89 -14.16 34.77
N ASP A 705 18.27 -13.01 34.51
CA ASP A 705 18.08 -12.54 33.12
C ASP A 705 19.38 -12.23 32.37
N ASP A 706 20.49 -11.96 33.08
CA ASP A 706 21.81 -11.77 32.47
C ASP A 706 22.53 -13.10 32.18
N ASP A 707 22.33 -14.13 33.02
CA ASP A 707 22.91 -15.47 32.86
C ASP A 707 22.11 -16.38 31.89
N LYS A 708 20.89 -15.98 31.50
CA LYS A 708 20.01 -16.80 30.64
C LYS A 708 20.59 -17.01 29.24
N ILE A 709 20.46 -18.26 28.79
CA ILE A 709 20.84 -18.71 27.44
C ILE A 709 19.61 -19.23 26.70
N LEU A 710 19.33 -18.65 25.53
CA LEU A 710 18.27 -19.04 24.61
C LEU A 710 18.63 -20.30 23.83
N ASN A 711 17.80 -21.34 23.95
CA ASN A 711 17.87 -22.56 23.14
C ASN A 711 17.33 -22.27 21.73
N CYS A 712 18.25 -21.97 20.82
CA CYS A 712 17.91 -21.54 19.47
C CYS A 712 17.16 -22.62 18.68
N ARG A 713 17.49 -23.90 18.88
CA ARG A 713 16.86 -25.04 18.19
C ARG A 713 15.36 -25.17 18.51
N LEU A 714 14.94 -24.77 19.73
CA LEU A 714 13.52 -24.72 20.10
C LEU A 714 12.85 -23.44 19.55
N ALA A 715 13.49 -22.28 19.70
CA ALA A 715 12.95 -20.99 19.24
C ALA A 715 12.80 -20.90 17.71
N GLN A 716 13.67 -21.56 16.93
CA GLN A 716 13.70 -21.57 15.46
C GLN A 716 12.36 -22.04 14.82
N VAL A 717 11.60 -22.90 15.50
CA VAL A 717 10.37 -23.52 14.95
C VAL A 717 9.14 -22.59 15.01
N PRO A 718 8.80 -21.94 16.15
CA PRO A 718 7.70 -20.99 16.20
C PRO A 718 8.03 -19.63 15.59
N LEU A 719 9.28 -19.14 15.63
CA LEU A 719 9.65 -17.78 15.19
C LEU A 719 9.07 -17.36 13.81
N PRO A 720 9.14 -18.17 12.74
CA PRO A 720 8.51 -17.83 11.46
C PRO A 720 6.98 -17.70 11.54
N GLN A 721 6.33 -18.56 12.33
CA GLN A 721 4.88 -18.55 12.51
C GLN A 721 4.42 -17.31 13.29
N VAL A 722 5.21 -16.89 14.27
CA VAL A 722 5.00 -15.67 15.07
C VAL A 722 5.17 -14.42 14.20
N TYR A 723 6.20 -14.39 13.35
CA TYR A 723 6.39 -13.31 12.37
C TYR A 723 5.21 -13.19 11.39
N GLU A 724 4.76 -14.31 10.82
CA GLU A 724 3.58 -14.35 9.93
C GLU A 724 2.30 -13.90 10.66
N ARG A 725 2.14 -14.30 11.94
CA ARG A 725 0.98 -13.98 12.78
C ARG A 725 0.91 -12.49 13.14
N MET A 726 2.02 -11.93 13.63
CA MET A 726 2.06 -10.58 14.22
C MET A 726 2.34 -9.50 13.18
N TYR A 727 3.31 -9.72 12.29
CA TYR A 727 3.78 -8.67 11.39
C TYR A 727 3.27 -8.79 9.96
N ARG A 728 3.10 -10.01 9.41
CA ARG A 728 2.65 -10.14 8.01
C ARG A 728 1.15 -9.88 7.83
N LYS A 729 0.31 -10.32 8.76
CA LYS A 729 -1.15 -10.13 8.68
C LYS A 729 -1.61 -8.70 8.96
N ALA A 730 -0.86 -7.93 9.76
CA ALA A 730 -1.15 -6.52 10.02
C ALA A 730 -1.11 -5.66 8.74
N ILE A 731 -0.17 -5.96 7.83
CA ILE A 731 0.04 -5.23 6.56
C ILE A 731 -1.24 -5.21 5.70
N ILE A 732 -2.01 -6.30 5.68
CA ILE A 732 -3.23 -6.43 4.87
C ILE A 732 -4.34 -5.47 5.36
N LYS A 733 -4.29 -5.00 6.60
CA LYS A 733 -5.22 -4.01 7.16
C LYS A 733 -4.67 -2.57 7.21
N GLY A 734 -3.38 -2.38 6.98
CA GLY A 734 -2.69 -1.09 7.04
C GLY A 734 -2.31 -0.51 5.68
N ALA A 735 -2.73 -1.16 4.58
CA ALA A 735 -2.55 -0.67 3.22
C ALA A 735 -3.84 0.02 2.74
N ILE A 736 -4.04 1.25 3.20
CA ILE A 736 -5.02 2.24 2.70
C ILE A 736 -4.25 3.55 2.51
#